data_AF-A0A433S286-F1
#
_entry.id   AF-A0A433S286-F1
#
_cell.length_a   1.000
_cell.length_b   1.000
_cell.length_c   1.000
_cell.angle_alpha   90.00
_cell.angle_beta   90.00
_cell.angle_gamma   90.00
#
_symmetry.space_group_name_H-M   'P 1'
#
loop_
_entity.id
_entity.type
_entity.pdbx_description
1 polymer ?
#
loop_
_entity_poly.entity_id
_entity_poly.type
_entity_poly.pdbx_seq_one_letter_code
_entity_poly.pdbx_strand_id
1 'polypeptide(L)'
;MRMFSIKDRPVHLGPFPLERLRRHDGQVDFSNFPTPMPLAFDHPDPENLTHAMARFMGMFDTVRDGALGHGIADIPADPLARSQHLKAASYYFDAAMVGIAALRADHHLATPYRNPDIDALRQELEQGQPATHAAGIDQIYADVLDAARLTHGPVPHHSHALVFLVEFTRDPAKAEPGTDWLHGSQAHRAALLANNTAVVLSSYLRLLGYEARAHSASTSDVDLTRLAVSAGLVDETGTAPYVGKRFALAAVTTTLELVPDAPLAANAGHNGLRSHGPDWQLGRGTARRAATAVPFAKRPFHLGPYPFETLKRVKTPTTFMDEPRIPRFPKRAEFFARALFGDMGKSVQEVAKGGYYVVKSPIGACARRALGALLLLQFGGPRVAPSPRSADPKRNAQNLKAASYYLSADAVGLCRVPEWAWYSHGSNGDPIAARHPHAVNLLLDQGHETMEGASGDDWISVAQSMRAYLRFSLLGGVVGEQIRRLGYDARVHSVIDGEVLQPPLLLLSGLGEVSRIGEVILNPYLGPRLKSGTVTTDMPMEHDLPIDFGLQTFCNSCNKCARECPSGAITAGPKLMYNGYEIWKSDAEKCTRYRLTNAAGGMCGRCMKTCPWNLEGLFSESAFRWVAMKAPQTAKALAALDDKLGRGRINPVKKWWWDIELDPKAGRYVTARATNTRGLSPEIDLKYEDQTLAVYPADVMPQPYPVVQPLNREDGIKRYRALLLPQEYQARLARGETDGLAPGPKAVEEPPVFPVVVAKRQDLGPDIARFELRRADGGDLPAFTAGAHIDVVIAPEYQRQYSLAGDPADRSKYVLGLLREAEGRGGSALMHRIFREGRRVFISPPRNHFPLDEAAPFSLLMAGGIGVTPMITMAHRLHALGRDFALHYSAGDAQAAGFAPELAAQAWADRTHLHLSKSGQRADLTKVIPAYAPGFRLYTCGSNRYMDAVFEAAKAKGWPEAALLREYFTVPEPPDWVNHPFTLELARSGKRLAVPADKSATDVLAEAGLPISTKCSDGICGVCAVGHAADQEIEHRDYVLSAAERETRVILCCARAKAAGGVMRVDL
;
A
#
# COMPACT_ATOMS: atom_id res chain seq x y z
N MET A 1 -19.32 -27.00 -5.16
CA MET A 1 -19.33 -26.17 -6.39
C MET A 1 -20.73 -25.65 -6.64
N ARG A 2 -20.85 -24.52 -7.34
CA ARG A 2 -22.14 -23.94 -7.76
C ARG A 2 -22.62 -24.61 -9.04
N MET A 3 -23.93 -24.80 -9.19
CA MET A 3 -24.53 -25.36 -10.42
C MET A 3 -24.84 -24.28 -11.45
N PHE A 4 -25.23 -23.09 -10.98
CA PHE A 4 -25.62 -21.96 -11.83
C PHE A 4 -24.67 -20.78 -11.59
N SER A 5 -24.41 -20.05 -12.67
CA SER A 5 -23.68 -18.77 -12.61
C SER A 5 -24.55 -17.71 -11.95
N ILE A 6 -23.90 -16.78 -11.25
CA ILE A 6 -24.53 -15.56 -10.72
C ILE A 6 -24.12 -14.32 -11.50
N LYS A 7 -23.60 -14.46 -12.72
CA LYS A 7 -23.16 -13.33 -13.56
C LYS A 7 -24.23 -12.24 -13.71
N ASP A 8 -25.51 -12.60 -13.68
CA ASP A 8 -26.65 -11.70 -13.86
C ASP A 8 -27.25 -11.20 -12.54
N ARG A 9 -26.67 -11.56 -11.38
CA ARG A 9 -27.11 -11.07 -10.05
C ARG A 9 -26.31 -9.81 -9.65
N PRO A 10 -26.95 -8.65 -9.42
CA PRO A 10 -26.29 -7.49 -8.86
C PRO A 10 -25.61 -7.79 -7.51
N VAL A 11 -24.46 -7.19 -7.25
CA VAL A 11 -23.65 -7.47 -6.04
C VAL A 11 -24.38 -7.04 -4.76
N HIS A 12 -25.18 -5.97 -4.80
CA HIS A 12 -25.93 -5.47 -3.65
C HIS A 12 -27.02 -6.41 -3.12
N LEU A 13 -27.38 -7.46 -3.87
CA LEU A 13 -28.31 -8.50 -3.40
C LEU A 13 -27.61 -9.60 -2.61
N GLY A 14 -26.28 -9.62 -2.58
CA GLY A 14 -25.50 -10.54 -1.77
C GLY A 14 -25.63 -12.02 -2.14
N PRO A 15 -25.09 -12.91 -1.30
CA PRO A 15 -25.03 -14.34 -1.59
C PRO A 15 -26.33 -15.10 -1.26
N PHE A 16 -27.18 -14.58 -0.38
CA PHE A 16 -28.47 -15.16 0.02
C PHE A 16 -29.67 -14.47 -0.67
N PRO A 17 -30.78 -15.18 -0.94
CA PRO A 17 -31.96 -14.63 -1.62
C PRO A 17 -32.85 -13.77 -0.69
N LEU A 18 -32.29 -12.75 -0.05
CA LEU A 18 -33.03 -11.91 0.91
C LEU A 18 -34.19 -11.13 0.27
N GLU A 19 -34.14 -10.91 -1.04
CA GLU A 19 -35.21 -10.28 -1.83
C GLU A 19 -36.47 -11.15 -1.97
N ARG A 20 -36.38 -12.44 -1.60
CA ARG A 20 -37.49 -13.40 -1.70
C ARG A 20 -38.29 -13.51 -0.40
N LEU A 21 -37.81 -12.90 0.67
CA LEU A 21 -38.45 -12.91 1.99
C LEU A 21 -39.62 -11.93 2.04
N ARG A 22 -40.65 -12.27 2.84
CA ARG A 22 -41.77 -11.35 3.10
C ARG A 22 -41.34 -10.28 4.10
N ARG A 23 -41.76 -9.04 3.88
CA ARG A 23 -41.47 -7.86 4.71
C ARG A 23 -42.78 -7.16 5.09
N HIS A 24 -42.75 -6.32 6.11
CA HIS A 24 -43.88 -5.47 6.49
C HIS A 24 -43.46 -4.02 6.65
N ASP A 25 -44.40 -3.09 6.46
CA ASP A 25 -44.17 -1.64 6.45
C ASP A 25 -44.36 -1.00 7.84
N GLY A 26 -44.51 -1.82 8.88
CA GLY A 26 -44.79 -1.38 10.25
C GLY A 26 -43.53 -1.21 11.10
N GLN A 27 -43.64 -0.42 12.16
CA GLN A 27 -42.61 -0.37 13.19
C GLN A 27 -42.58 -1.67 13.98
N VAL A 28 -41.38 -2.08 14.39
CA VAL A 28 -41.19 -3.25 15.24
C VAL A 28 -41.23 -2.82 16.70
N ASP A 29 -41.93 -3.59 17.53
CA ASP A 29 -41.96 -3.42 18.97
C ASP A 29 -40.75 -4.10 19.63
N PHE A 30 -39.96 -3.31 20.36
CA PHE A 30 -38.78 -3.79 21.08
C PHE A 30 -39.01 -4.03 22.58
N SER A 31 -40.24 -3.88 23.06
CA SER A 31 -40.60 -3.97 24.48
C SER A 31 -40.13 -5.28 25.15
N ASN A 32 -40.09 -6.37 24.40
CA ASN A 32 -39.75 -7.71 24.89
C ASN A 32 -38.34 -8.20 24.49
N PHE A 33 -37.48 -7.32 23.94
CA PHE A 33 -36.13 -7.72 23.55
C PHE A 33 -35.20 -7.82 24.78
N PRO A 34 -34.34 -8.85 24.84
CA PRO A 34 -33.39 -9.00 25.94
C PRO A 34 -32.39 -7.84 25.93
N THR A 35 -31.90 -7.48 27.13
CA THR A 35 -30.79 -6.52 27.26
C THR A 35 -29.56 -7.09 26.57
N PRO A 36 -28.94 -6.34 25.63
CA PRO A 36 -27.73 -6.80 24.95
C PRO A 36 -26.57 -6.93 25.94
N MET A 37 -25.82 -8.02 25.82
CA MET A 37 -24.61 -8.26 26.61
C MET A 37 -23.37 -8.15 25.73
N PRO A 38 -22.31 -7.42 26.17
CA PRO A 38 -21.06 -7.35 25.42
C PRO A 38 -20.40 -8.73 25.35
N LEU A 39 -19.83 -9.05 24.20
CA LEU A 39 -19.06 -10.28 24.01
C LEU A 39 -17.66 -10.13 24.64
N ALA A 40 -17.40 -10.88 25.69
CA ALA A 40 -16.07 -11.03 26.27
C ALA A 40 -15.22 -12.00 25.43
N PHE A 41 -13.93 -11.69 25.24
CA PHE A 41 -12.97 -12.55 24.54
C PHE A 41 -12.14 -13.39 25.53
N ASP A 42 -12.83 -14.11 26.40
CA ASP A 42 -12.27 -15.05 27.36
C ASP A 42 -12.65 -16.50 27.01
N HIS A 43 -11.86 -17.45 27.50
CA HIS A 43 -12.13 -18.87 27.33
C HIS A 43 -11.37 -19.69 28.40
N PRO A 44 -11.97 -20.76 28.97
CA PRO A 44 -11.34 -21.55 30.04
C PRO A 44 -10.08 -22.32 29.57
N ASP A 45 -10.03 -22.75 28.32
CA ASP A 45 -8.79 -23.28 27.71
C ASP A 45 -7.84 -22.11 27.36
N PRO A 46 -6.64 -22.02 27.98
CA PRO A 46 -5.67 -20.94 27.73
C PRO A 46 -5.08 -20.96 26.31
N GLU A 47 -5.13 -22.11 25.62
CA GLU A 47 -4.65 -22.30 24.24
C GLU A 47 -5.75 -22.06 23.21
N ASN A 48 -6.97 -21.67 23.62
CA ASN A 48 -8.03 -21.38 22.68
C ASN A 48 -7.75 -20.12 21.85
N LEU A 49 -8.16 -20.15 20.58
CA LEU A 49 -7.94 -19.08 19.61
C LEU A 49 -8.61 -17.76 20.02
N THR A 50 -9.65 -17.81 20.87
CA THR A 50 -10.35 -16.63 21.40
C THR A 50 -9.38 -15.61 22.02
N HIS A 51 -8.39 -16.08 22.77
CA HIS A 51 -7.40 -15.21 23.40
C HIS A 51 -6.52 -14.47 22.39
N ALA A 52 -6.17 -15.13 21.27
CA ALA A 52 -5.44 -14.48 20.18
C ALA A 52 -6.32 -13.45 19.45
N MET A 53 -7.61 -13.74 19.26
CA MET A 53 -8.55 -12.81 18.62
C MET A 53 -8.83 -11.54 19.46
N ALA A 54 -8.77 -11.63 20.78
CA ALA A 54 -9.06 -10.52 21.71
C ALA A 54 -8.30 -9.23 21.34
N ARG A 55 -6.98 -9.35 21.12
CA ARG A 55 -6.09 -8.23 20.81
C ARG A 55 -6.44 -7.54 19.47
N PHE A 56 -6.93 -8.30 18.49
CA PHE A 56 -7.33 -7.79 17.18
C PHE A 56 -8.71 -7.12 17.23
N MET A 57 -9.64 -7.69 18.01
CA MET A 57 -10.92 -7.04 18.29
C MET A 57 -10.70 -5.70 18.99
N GLY A 58 -9.86 -5.67 20.04
CA GLY A 58 -9.50 -4.46 20.76
C GLY A 58 -8.89 -3.39 19.85
N MET A 59 -7.96 -3.78 18.95
CA MET A 59 -7.34 -2.83 18.02
C MET A 59 -8.35 -2.22 17.04
N PHE A 60 -9.29 -3.01 16.53
CA PHE A 60 -10.39 -2.51 15.70
C PHE A 60 -11.34 -1.58 16.45
N ASP A 61 -11.68 -1.92 17.70
CA ASP A 61 -12.47 -1.05 18.56
C ASP A 61 -11.76 0.28 18.86
N THR A 62 -10.42 0.28 18.98
CA THR A 62 -9.60 1.50 19.13
C THR A 62 -9.67 2.42 17.90
N VAL A 63 -9.82 1.88 16.68
CA VAL A 63 -9.88 2.66 15.44
C VAL A 63 -11.29 2.74 14.82
N ARG A 64 -12.33 2.49 15.62
CA ARG A 64 -13.75 2.46 15.19
C ARG A 64 -14.28 3.80 14.69
N ASP A 65 -13.58 4.89 14.99
CA ASP A 65 -13.93 6.27 14.66
C ASP A 65 -12.74 7.05 14.05
N GLY A 66 -12.93 8.33 13.74
CA GLY A 66 -11.83 9.25 13.39
C GLY A 66 -12.33 10.56 12.77
N ALA A 67 -11.43 11.50 12.56
CA ALA A 67 -11.77 12.81 11.98
C ALA A 67 -12.28 12.70 10.52
N LEU A 68 -13.11 13.68 10.13
CA LEU A 68 -13.43 13.96 8.74
C LEU A 68 -12.21 14.61 8.07
N GLY A 69 -11.43 13.80 7.36
CA GLY A 69 -10.22 14.27 6.68
C GLY A 69 -10.47 14.88 5.30
N HIS A 70 -11.70 14.83 4.78
CA HIS A 70 -12.04 15.23 3.42
C HIS A 70 -13.39 15.96 3.37
N GLY A 71 -13.53 16.86 2.40
CA GLY A 71 -14.83 17.47 2.08
C GLY A 71 -15.81 16.48 1.45
N ILE A 72 -17.06 16.92 1.25
CA ILE A 72 -18.12 16.09 0.65
C ILE A 72 -17.73 15.64 -0.76
N ALA A 73 -17.79 14.33 -0.99
CA ALA A 73 -17.45 13.71 -2.25
C ALA A 73 -18.56 13.86 -3.31
N ASP A 74 -18.17 13.83 -4.60
CA ASP A 74 -19.09 13.79 -5.75
C ASP A 74 -19.72 12.38 -5.90
N ILE A 75 -20.63 12.04 -4.98
CA ILE A 75 -21.38 10.78 -5.00
C ILE A 75 -22.81 11.01 -5.51
N PRO A 76 -23.52 9.98 -6.02
CA PRO A 76 -24.91 10.13 -6.47
C PRO A 76 -25.82 10.78 -5.42
N ALA A 77 -26.72 11.65 -5.87
CA ALA A 77 -27.73 12.27 -5.01
C ALA A 77 -28.80 11.28 -4.53
N ASP A 78 -29.13 10.28 -5.37
CA ASP A 78 -30.16 9.27 -5.11
C ASP A 78 -29.79 8.36 -3.91
N PRO A 79 -30.58 8.38 -2.81
CA PRO A 79 -30.37 7.50 -1.66
C PRO A 79 -30.41 6.01 -2.00
N LEU A 80 -31.17 5.60 -3.03
CA LEU A 80 -31.24 4.19 -3.44
C LEU A 80 -29.91 3.74 -4.05
N ALA A 81 -29.32 4.54 -4.95
CA ALA A 81 -28.00 4.28 -5.51
C ALA A 81 -26.91 4.17 -4.41
N ARG A 82 -26.95 5.05 -3.40
CA ARG A 82 -26.06 4.99 -2.21
C ARG A 82 -26.24 3.70 -1.43
N SER A 83 -27.49 3.31 -1.19
CA SER A 83 -27.85 2.10 -0.45
C SER A 83 -27.37 0.84 -1.15
N GLN A 84 -27.58 0.75 -2.46
CA GLN A 84 -27.10 -0.37 -3.27
C GLN A 84 -25.57 -0.43 -3.30
N HIS A 85 -24.90 0.71 -3.48
CA HIS A 85 -23.44 0.80 -3.45
C HIS A 85 -22.88 0.29 -2.12
N LEU A 86 -23.39 0.79 -0.99
CA LEU A 86 -22.88 0.42 0.31
C LEU A 86 -23.18 -1.04 0.67
N LYS A 87 -24.35 -1.57 0.30
CA LYS A 87 -24.61 -3.02 0.43
C LYS A 87 -23.61 -3.84 -0.37
N ALA A 88 -23.34 -3.46 -1.62
CA ALA A 88 -22.33 -4.14 -2.44
C ALA A 88 -20.94 -4.05 -1.81
N ALA A 89 -20.57 -2.89 -1.26
CA ALA A 89 -19.32 -2.70 -0.53
C ALA A 89 -19.24 -3.59 0.73
N SER A 90 -20.33 -3.73 1.48
CA SER A 90 -20.41 -4.60 2.65
C SER A 90 -20.21 -6.08 2.29
N TYR A 91 -20.88 -6.57 1.24
CA TYR A 91 -20.65 -7.93 0.73
C TYR A 91 -19.25 -8.14 0.19
N TYR A 92 -18.71 -7.11 -0.49
CA TYR A 92 -17.33 -7.10 -0.93
C TYR A 92 -16.38 -7.25 0.26
N PHE A 93 -16.61 -6.58 1.39
CA PHE A 93 -15.86 -6.77 2.63
C PHE A 93 -16.38 -7.92 3.52
N ASP A 94 -16.87 -9.00 2.90
CA ASP A 94 -17.17 -10.31 3.52
C ASP A 94 -18.36 -10.37 4.49
N ALA A 95 -19.29 -9.40 4.46
CA ALA A 95 -20.56 -9.59 5.15
C ALA A 95 -21.37 -10.73 4.51
N ALA A 96 -22.10 -11.50 5.31
CA ALA A 96 -22.96 -12.59 4.84
C ALA A 96 -24.33 -12.08 4.42
N MET A 97 -24.91 -11.21 5.25
CA MET A 97 -26.16 -10.50 5.01
C MET A 97 -25.98 -9.05 5.44
N VAL A 98 -26.66 -8.14 4.74
CA VAL A 98 -26.54 -6.69 4.94
C VAL A 98 -27.93 -6.09 4.84
N GLY A 99 -28.25 -5.21 5.78
CA GLY A 99 -29.48 -4.45 5.79
C GLY A 99 -29.22 -3.02 6.25
N ILE A 100 -30.14 -2.13 5.95
CA ILE A 100 -30.07 -0.71 6.34
C ILE A 100 -31.27 -0.39 7.22
N ALA A 101 -31.05 0.26 8.34
CA ALA A 101 -32.10 0.76 9.23
C ALA A 101 -32.05 2.30 9.31
N ALA A 102 -33.22 2.93 9.42
CA ALA A 102 -33.30 4.28 9.97
C ALA A 102 -32.97 4.22 11.47
N LEU A 103 -32.10 5.13 11.93
CA LEU A 103 -31.74 5.20 13.34
C LEU A 103 -32.87 5.89 14.12
N ARG A 104 -33.20 5.35 15.30
CA ARG A 104 -34.32 5.77 16.15
C ARG A 104 -33.83 5.78 17.60
N ALA A 105 -34.51 6.53 18.46
CA ALA A 105 -34.14 6.63 19.88
C ALA A 105 -34.10 5.26 20.58
N ASP A 106 -35.01 4.34 20.23
CA ASP A 106 -35.09 2.99 20.78
C ASP A 106 -33.99 2.02 20.30
N HIS A 107 -33.16 2.44 19.32
CA HIS A 107 -31.95 1.71 18.92
C HIS A 107 -30.73 2.07 19.78
N HIS A 108 -30.74 3.18 20.50
CA HIS A 108 -29.61 3.58 21.34
C HIS A 108 -29.59 2.79 22.64
N LEU A 109 -28.38 2.39 23.06
CA LEU A 109 -28.21 1.78 24.38
C LEU A 109 -28.34 2.85 25.44
N ALA A 110 -29.11 2.55 26.51
CA ALA A 110 -29.15 3.42 27.70
C ALA A 110 -27.75 3.55 28.32
N THR A 111 -26.99 2.45 28.32
CA THR A 111 -25.59 2.41 28.74
C THR A 111 -24.75 1.77 27.63
N PRO A 112 -23.98 2.58 26.86
CA PRO A 112 -22.99 2.05 25.93
C PRO A 112 -21.99 1.13 26.63
N TYR A 113 -21.56 0.06 25.97
CA TYR A 113 -20.50 -0.80 26.45
C TYR A 113 -19.21 -0.57 25.66
N ARG A 114 -18.07 -0.74 26.31
CA ARG A 114 -16.74 -0.47 25.75
C ARG A 114 -15.79 -1.61 26.08
N ASN A 115 -15.02 -2.03 25.07
CA ASN A 115 -13.97 -3.03 25.24
C ASN A 115 -12.90 -2.53 26.22
N PRO A 116 -12.57 -3.30 27.28
CA PRO A 116 -11.61 -2.89 28.30
C PRO A 116 -10.17 -2.76 27.77
N ASP A 117 -9.81 -3.45 26.67
CA ASP A 117 -8.43 -3.47 26.14
C ASP A 117 -8.04 -2.19 25.38
N ILE A 118 -9.01 -1.33 25.05
CA ILE A 118 -8.76 -0.13 24.22
C ILE A 118 -7.69 0.76 24.86
N ASP A 119 -7.75 0.99 26.17
CA ASP A 119 -6.82 1.92 26.83
C ASP A 119 -5.38 1.38 26.87
N ALA A 120 -5.22 0.08 27.09
CA ALA A 120 -3.91 -0.57 27.05
C ALA A 120 -3.32 -0.56 25.63
N LEU A 121 -4.13 -0.88 24.62
CA LEU A 121 -3.70 -0.85 23.22
C LEU A 121 -3.39 0.56 22.74
N ARG A 122 -4.12 1.58 23.20
CA ARG A 122 -3.79 2.99 22.95
C ARG A 122 -2.44 3.37 23.56
N GLN A 123 -2.15 2.97 24.80
CA GLN A 123 -0.85 3.25 25.42
C GLN A 123 0.30 2.58 24.65
N GLU A 124 0.12 1.32 24.23
CA GLU A 124 1.10 0.63 23.37
C GLU A 124 1.28 1.35 22.03
N LEU A 125 0.18 1.79 21.42
CA LEU A 125 0.17 2.62 20.22
C LEU A 125 1.01 3.88 20.42
N GLU A 126 0.86 4.60 21.53
CA GLU A 126 1.57 5.86 21.79
C GLU A 126 3.08 5.68 22.06
N GLN A 127 3.48 4.50 22.52
CA GLN A 127 4.87 4.14 22.79
C GLN A 127 5.57 3.50 21.57
N GLY A 128 4.79 2.98 20.61
CA GLY A 128 5.29 2.33 19.41
C GLY A 128 5.95 3.27 18.40
N GLN A 129 6.61 2.70 17.40
CA GLN A 129 6.99 3.41 16.18
C GLN A 129 7.03 2.44 14.98
N PRO A 130 6.67 2.88 13.77
CA PRO A 130 6.88 2.09 12.57
C PRO A 130 8.38 1.84 12.34
N ALA A 131 8.78 0.58 12.20
CA ALA A 131 10.14 0.19 11.81
C ALA A 131 10.34 0.11 10.27
N THR A 132 9.26 0.24 9.51
CA THR A 132 9.23 0.14 8.04
C THR A 132 9.26 1.53 7.40
N HIS A 133 9.83 1.63 6.19
CA HIS A 133 9.73 2.83 5.34
C HIS A 133 8.72 2.64 4.20
N ALA A 134 7.64 1.89 4.44
CA ALA A 134 6.56 1.73 3.47
C ALA A 134 5.89 3.08 3.13
N ALA A 135 5.44 3.23 1.88
CA ALA A 135 4.88 4.49 1.37
C ALA A 135 3.71 5.00 2.24
N GLY A 136 3.88 6.19 2.83
CA GLY A 136 2.88 6.84 3.67
C GLY A 136 2.61 6.16 5.02
N ILE A 137 3.47 5.25 5.50
CA ILE A 137 3.27 4.57 6.78
C ILE A 137 3.20 5.54 7.95
N ASP A 138 4.02 6.58 7.91
CA ASP A 138 4.07 7.62 8.92
C ASP A 138 2.76 8.39 9.04
N GLN A 139 2.14 8.69 7.90
CA GLN A 139 0.82 9.31 7.84
C GLN A 139 -0.26 8.35 8.37
N ILE A 140 -0.23 7.08 7.94
CA ILE A 140 -1.17 6.06 8.43
C ILE A 140 -1.09 5.94 9.96
N TYR A 141 0.13 5.85 10.50
CA TYR A 141 0.35 5.68 11.92
C TYR A 141 -0.11 6.91 12.73
N ALA A 142 0.13 8.11 12.22
CA ALA A 142 -0.41 9.34 12.80
C ALA A 142 -1.95 9.31 12.82
N ASP A 143 -2.59 8.88 11.74
CA ASP A 143 -4.06 8.80 11.66
C ASP A 143 -4.64 7.73 12.61
N VAL A 144 -3.91 6.63 12.84
CA VAL A 144 -4.27 5.61 13.84
C VAL A 144 -4.16 6.18 15.26
N LEU A 145 -3.09 6.91 15.56
CA LEU A 145 -2.91 7.56 16.87
C LEU A 145 -3.98 8.62 17.14
N ASP A 146 -4.30 9.45 16.15
CA ASP A 146 -5.33 10.48 16.27
C ASP A 146 -6.71 9.83 16.52
N ALA A 147 -7.02 8.72 15.85
CA ALA A 147 -8.23 7.95 16.11
C ALA A 147 -8.24 7.35 17.53
N ALA A 148 -7.12 6.78 17.99
CA ALA A 148 -7.01 6.18 19.32
C ALA A 148 -7.11 7.21 20.46
N ARG A 149 -6.74 8.47 20.21
CA ARG A 149 -6.82 9.59 21.17
C ARG A 149 -8.19 10.26 21.20
N LEU A 150 -9.03 10.02 20.19
CA LEU A 150 -10.33 10.66 20.08
C LEU A 150 -11.23 10.24 21.24
N THR A 151 -11.79 11.21 21.95
CA THR A 151 -12.82 10.95 22.97
C THR A 151 -14.17 10.84 22.26
N HIS A 152 -14.90 9.75 22.48
CA HIS A 152 -16.16 9.48 21.79
C HIS A 152 -17.36 10.01 22.59
N GLY A 153 -18.10 10.96 22.01
CA GLY A 153 -19.44 11.36 22.49
C GLY A 153 -20.55 10.46 21.90
N PRO A 154 -21.81 10.59 22.37
CA PRO A 154 -22.95 9.90 21.79
C PRO A 154 -23.20 10.37 20.34
N VAL A 155 -23.91 9.57 19.54
CA VAL A 155 -24.21 9.84 18.11
C VAL A 155 -25.71 10.04 17.81
N PRO A 156 -26.43 10.90 18.55
CA PRO A 156 -27.87 11.08 18.34
C PRO A 156 -28.21 11.78 17.02
N HIS A 157 -27.22 12.42 16.38
CA HIS A 157 -27.35 13.11 15.09
C HIS A 157 -27.18 12.17 13.89
N HIS A 158 -26.73 10.93 14.09
CA HIS A 158 -26.71 9.93 13.02
C HIS A 158 -28.14 9.51 12.68
N SER A 159 -28.45 9.39 11.38
CA SER A 159 -29.81 9.13 10.90
C SER A 159 -30.02 7.72 10.38
N HIS A 160 -28.94 7.01 10.00
CA HIS A 160 -29.00 5.69 9.40
C HIS A 160 -27.95 4.76 9.98
N ALA A 161 -28.22 3.46 9.88
CA ALA A 161 -27.29 2.40 10.23
C ALA A 161 -27.20 1.34 9.14
N LEU A 162 -25.99 0.99 8.72
CA LEU A 162 -25.70 -0.24 7.97
C LEU A 162 -25.45 -1.36 8.97
N VAL A 163 -26.16 -2.47 8.82
CA VAL A 163 -26.08 -3.62 9.73
C VAL A 163 -25.49 -4.80 8.96
N PHE A 164 -24.46 -5.42 9.54
CA PHE A 164 -23.75 -6.55 8.95
C PHE A 164 -23.97 -7.79 9.80
N LEU A 165 -24.28 -8.89 9.15
CA LEU A 165 -24.36 -10.20 9.76
C LEU A 165 -23.28 -11.09 9.17
N VAL A 166 -22.52 -11.78 10.02
CA VAL A 166 -21.57 -12.83 9.64
C VAL A 166 -22.00 -14.14 10.25
N GLU A 167 -22.17 -15.17 9.41
CA GLU A 167 -22.63 -16.48 9.83
C GLU A 167 -21.53 -17.28 10.56
N PHE A 168 -21.95 -18.16 11.47
CA PHE A 168 -21.06 -19.18 12.01
C PHE A 168 -20.78 -20.24 10.95
N THR A 169 -19.62 -20.87 11.05
CA THR A 169 -19.33 -22.08 10.29
C THR A 169 -19.93 -23.31 11.00
N ARG A 170 -19.66 -24.53 10.52
CA ARG A 170 -19.92 -25.76 11.28
C ARG A 170 -19.17 -25.73 12.62
N ASP A 171 -19.77 -26.24 13.69
CA ASP A 171 -19.05 -26.41 14.96
C ASP A 171 -17.88 -27.42 14.81
N PRO A 172 -16.67 -27.08 15.30
CA PRO A 172 -15.54 -28.00 15.28
C PRO A 172 -15.87 -29.28 16.06
N ALA A 173 -15.60 -30.46 15.50
CA ALA A 173 -15.88 -31.72 16.17
C ALA A 173 -14.71 -32.11 17.10
N LYS A 174 -14.98 -32.61 18.32
CA LYS A 174 -13.94 -32.82 19.34
C LYS A 174 -12.80 -33.74 18.93
N ALA A 175 -13.09 -34.75 18.10
CA ALA A 175 -12.11 -35.72 17.62
C ALA A 175 -11.55 -35.38 16.22
N GLU A 176 -11.86 -34.20 15.68
CA GLU A 176 -11.41 -33.78 14.36
C GLU A 176 -9.97 -33.27 14.41
N PRO A 177 -9.08 -33.69 13.49
CA PRO A 177 -7.73 -33.18 13.45
C PRO A 177 -7.71 -31.67 13.18
N GLY A 178 -6.99 -30.92 14.02
CA GLY A 178 -6.80 -29.48 13.89
C GLY A 178 -7.77 -28.60 14.69
N THR A 179 -8.71 -29.17 15.45
CA THR A 179 -9.75 -28.36 16.13
C THR A 179 -9.42 -27.99 17.57
N ASP A 180 -8.20 -28.25 18.03
CA ASP A 180 -7.81 -28.10 19.44
C ASP A 180 -8.05 -26.69 19.99
N TRP A 181 -7.88 -25.67 19.15
CA TRP A 181 -7.98 -24.26 19.53
C TRP A 181 -9.35 -23.65 19.28
N LEU A 182 -10.30 -24.38 18.67
CA LEU A 182 -11.46 -23.78 18.00
C LEU A 182 -12.77 -23.89 18.77
N HIS A 183 -12.89 -24.85 19.69
CA HIS A 183 -14.13 -25.10 20.42
C HIS A 183 -14.60 -23.84 21.17
N GLY A 184 -15.92 -23.57 21.15
CA GLY A 184 -16.52 -22.45 21.87
C GLY A 184 -16.28 -21.05 21.27
N SER A 185 -15.57 -20.91 20.14
CA SER A 185 -15.09 -19.60 19.65
C SER A 185 -15.88 -18.99 18.47
N GLN A 186 -17.04 -19.56 18.10
CA GLN A 186 -17.78 -19.14 16.88
C GLN A 186 -18.28 -17.70 16.97
N ALA A 187 -18.81 -17.30 18.13
CA ALA A 187 -19.29 -15.94 18.36
C ALA A 187 -18.14 -14.93 18.20
N HIS A 188 -16.98 -15.21 18.79
CA HIS A 188 -15.77 -14.38 18.72
C HIS A 188 -15.25 -14.25 17.29
N ARG A 189 -15.15 -15.36 16.56
CA ARG A 189 -14.70 -15.38 15.17
C ARG A 189 -15.64 -14.58 14.28
N ALA A 190 -16.96 -14.80 14.37
CA ALA A 190 -17.92 -14.08 13.55
C ALA A 190 -17.97 -12.58 13.91
N ALA A 191 -17.89 -12.23 15.20
CA ALA A 191 -17.86 -10.85 15.65
C ALA A 191 -16.62 -10.10 15.14
N LEU A 192 -15.44 -10.74 15.18
CA LEU A 192 -14.20 -10.15 14.67
C LEU A 192 -14.28 -9.85 13.16
N LEU A 193 -14.83 -10.78 12.38
CA LEU A 193 -15.02 -10.59 10.94
C LEU A 193 -16.08 -9.54 10.62
N ALA A 194 -17.18 -9.48 11.38
CA ALA A 194 -18.19 -8.44 11.22
C ALA A 194 -17.61 -7.04 11.55
N ASN A 195 -16.79 -6.94 12.60
CA ASN A 195 -16.15 -5.68 12.98
C ASN A 195 -15.13 -5.19 11.95
N ASN A 196 -14.41 -6.12 11.28
CA ASN A 196 -13.55 -5.77 10.14
C ASN A 196 -14.34 -5.01 9.06
N THR A 197 -15.51 -5.50 8.67
CA THR A 197 -16.39 -4.82 7.70
C THR A 197 -16.83 -3.45 8.21
N ALA A 198 -17.25 -3.36 9.48
CA ALA A 198 -17.75 -2.12 10.07
C ALA A 198 -16.66 -1.02 10.14
N VAL A 199 -15.46 -1.36 10.62
CA VAL A 199 -14.33 -0.43 10.72
C VAL A 199 -13.95 0.11 9.33
N VAL A 200 -13.87 -0.76 8.34
CA VAL A 200 -13.53 -0.37 6.96
C VAL A 200 -14.60 0.52 6.34
N LEU A 201 -15.88 0.19 6.50
CA LEU A 201 -16.95 1.02 5.93
C LEU A 201 -17.15 2.34 6.66
N SER A 202 -16.93 2.39 7.98
CA SER A 202 -16.91 3.66 8.71
C SER A 202 -15.79 4.58 8.20
N SER A 203 -14.61 4.00 7.91
CA SER A 203 -13.49 4.70 7.30
C SER A 203 -13.84 5.19 5.89
N TYR A 204 -14.49 4.36 5.08
CA TYR A 204 -14.95 4.73 3.74
C TYR A 204 -15.92 5.92 3.75
N LEU A 205 -16.93 5.90 4.61
CA LEU A 205 -17.91 6.99 4.71
C LEU A 205 -17.26 8.31 5.16
N ARG A 206 -16.32 8.27 6.11
CA ARG A 206 -15.55 9.44 6.54
C ARG A 206 -14.67 10.01 5.42
N LEU A 207 -14.12 9.16 4.56
CA LEU A 207 -13.39 9.60 3.37
C LEU A 207 -14.30 10.29 2.35
N LEU A 208 -15.59 9.93 2.30
CA LEU A 208 -16.59 10.59 1.46
C LEU A 208 -17.12 11.91 2.07
N GLY A 209 -16.65 12.29 3.26
CA GLY A 209 -17.05 13.50 3.97
C GLY A 209 -18.26 13.34 4.91
N TYR A 210 -18.70 12.10 5.18
CA TYR A 210 -19.84 11.84 6.07
C TYR A 210 -19.38 11.24 7.40
N GLU A 211 -19.92 11.75 8.50
CA GLU A 211 -19.66 11.18 9.82
C GLU A 211 -20.16 9.74 9.87
N ALA A 212 -19.33 8.87 10.43
CA ALA A 212 -19.67 7.46 10.56
C ALA A 212 -18.89 6.83 11.70
N ARG A 213 -19.52 5.90 12.42
CA ARG A 213 -18.90 5.16 13.52
C ARG A 213 -19.18 3.67 13.41
N ALA A 214 -18.16 2.83 13.59
CA ALA A 214 -18.32 1.38 13.66
C ALA A 214 -18.78 0.94 15.05
N HIS A 215 -19.61 -0.11 15.12
CA HIS A 215 -20.18 -0.70 16.33
C HIS A 215 -19.98 -2.21 16.30
N SER A 216 -19.45 -2.78 17.37
CA SER A 216 -19.07 -4.18 17.47
C SER A 216 -19.76 -4.89 18.64
N ALA A 217 -19.58 -6.21 18.72
CA ALA A 217 -20.09 -7.01 19.83
C ALA A 217 -19.39 -6.66 21.17
N SER A 218 -18.22 -6.04 21.16
CA SER A 218 -17.44 -5.67 22.35
C SER A 218 -17.46 -4.16 22.65
N THR A 219 -17.78 -3.31 21.67
CA THR A 219 -17.90 -1.86 21.84
C THR A 219 -19.04 -1.29 21.00
N SER A 220 -20.09 -0.75 21.64
CA SER A 220 -21.24 -0.16 20.92
C SER A 220 -22.00 0.89 21.73
N ASP A 221 -22.54 1.87 21.01
CA ASP A 221 -23.50 2.88 21.49
C ASP A 221 -24.97 2.53 21.12
N VAL A 222 -25.18 1.49 20.31
CA VAL A 222 -26.48 1.07 19.76
C VAL A 222 -26.70 -0.43 19.96
N ASP A 223 -27.96 -0.83 20.07
CA ASP A 223 -28.38 -2.23 20.15
C ASP A 223 -28.34 -2.86 18.76
N LEU A 224 -27.33 -3.70 18.52
CA LEU A 224 -27.12 -4.37 17.25
C LEU A 224 -28.28 -5.29 16.86
N THR A 225 -28.94 -5.92 17.84
CA THR A 225 -30.06 -6.83 17.56
C THR A 225 -31.28 -6.04 17.11
N ARG A 226 -31.64 -4.97 17.83
CA ARG A 226 -32.75 -4.09 17.42
C ARG A 226 -32.51 -3.50 16.04
N LEU A 227 -31.28 -3.07 15.75
CA LEU A 227 -30.89 -2.62 14.42
C LEU A 227 -31.06 -3.72 13.36
N ALA A 228 -30.64 -4.95 13.64
CA ALA A 228 -30.78 -6.07 12.70
C ALA A 228 -32.25 -6.42 12.43
N VAL A 229 -33.12 -6.28 13.41
CA VAL A 229 -34.57 -6.45 13.27
C VAL A 229 -35.16 -5.37 12.36
N SER A 230 -34.86 -4.09 12.67
CA SER A 230 -35.29 -2.95 11.86
C SER A 230 -34.77 -3.01 10.41
N ALA A 231 -33.54 -3.48 10.23
CA ALA A 231 -32.92 -3.67 8.92
C ALA A 231 -33.43 -4.92 8.16
N GLY A 232 -34.34 -5.69 8.78
CA GLY A 232 -34.92 -6.90 8.21
C GLY A 232 -33.90 -8.00 7.92
N LEU A 233 -32.92 -8.16 8.81
CA LEU A 233 -31.94 -9.25 8.80
C LEU A 233 -32.35 -10.41 9.72
N VAL A 234 -33.00 -10.10 10.83
CA VAL A 234 -33.54 -11.07 11.80
C VAL A 234 -35.01 -10.76 12.06
N ASP A 235 -35.78 -11.78 12.46
CA ASP A 235 -37.14 -11.59 12.94
C ASP A 235 -37.18 -11.14 14.41
N GLU A 236 -38.38 -10.92 14.96
CA GLU A 236 -38.61 -10.51 16.34
C GLU A 236 -38.07 -11.51 17.39
N THR A 237 -37.76 -12.74 16.98
CA THR A 237 -37.17 -13.76 17.86
C THR A 237 -35.63 -13.73 17.87
N GLY A 238 -35.04 -12.81 17.10
CA GLY A 238 -33.61 -12.72 16.84
C GLY A 238 -33.10 -13.81 15.90
N THR A 239 -33.96 -14.41 15.07
CA THR A 239 -33.58 -15.48 14.15
C THR A 239 -33.38 -14.92 12.74
N ALA A 240 -32.20 -15.15 12.15
CA ALA A 240 -31.94 -14.78 10.77
C ALA A 240 -32.44 -15.89 9.81
N PRO A 241 -33.13 -15.55 8.71
CA PRO A 241 -33.47 -16.51 7.66
C PRO A 241 -32.21 -17.22 7.13
N TYR A 242 -32.33 -18.49 6.75
CA TYR A 242 -31.24 -19.34 6.21
C TYR A 242 -30.11 -19.72 7.18
N VAL A 243 -29.79 -18.91 8.19
CA VAL A 243 -28.66 -19.14 9.13
C VAL A 243 -29.08 -19.33 10.59
N GLY A 244 -30.35 -19.09 10.93
CA GLY A 244 -30.88 -19.28 12.28
C GLY A 244 -30.30 -18.28 13.27
N LYS A 245 -30.00 -18.71 14.50
CA LYS A 245 -29.34 -17.90 15.56
C LYS A 245 -27.81 -17.97 15.51
N ARG A 246 -27.24 -18.54 14.45
CA ARG A 246 -25.81 -18.85 14.33
C ARG A 246 -25.05 -17.74 13.59
N PHE A 247 -24.96 -16.57 14.19
CA PHE A 247 -24.30 -15.42 13.59
C PHE A 247 -23.79 -14.43 14.66
N ALA A 248 -22.98 -13.48 14.23
CA ALA A 248 -22.66 -12.28 14.98
C ALA A 248 -22.98 -11.03 14.15
N LEU A 249 -23.14 -9.89 14.83
CA LEU A 249 -23.52 -8.62 14.24
C LEU A 249 -22.43 -7.57 14.45
N ALA A 250 -22.37 -6.62 13.53
CA ALA A 250 -21.72 -5.33 13.67
C ALA A 250 -22.53 -4.28 12.89
N ALA A 251 -22.28 -3.00 13.13
CA ALA A 251 -22.97 -1.94 12.40
C ALA A 251 -22.08 -0.72 12.14
N VAL A 252 -22.47 0.11 11.17
CA VAL A 252 -21.98 1.48 11.02
C VAL A 252 -23.15 2.44 11.11
N THR A 253 -23.14 3.35 12.08
CA THR A 253 -24.07 4.49 12.10
C THR A 253 -23.47 5.65 11.32
N THR A 254 -24.28 6.46 10.63
CA THR A 254 -23.80 7.55 9.78
C THR A 254 -24.81 8.69 9.63
N THR A 255 -24.31 9.86 9.24
CA THR A 255 -25.11 11.00 8.77
C THR A 255 -25.50 10.92 7.30
N LEU A 256 -24.89 10.02 6.51
CA LEU A 256 -25.27 9.82 5.11
C LEU A 256 -26.69 9.26 5.00
N GLU A 257 -27.53 9.94 4.22
CA GLU A 257 -28.90 9.51 3.95
C GLU A 257 -28.92 8.28 3.04
N LEU A 258 -29.70 7.27 3.44
CA LEU A 258 -29.87 5.98 2.76
C LEU A 258 -31.35 5.60 2.69
N VAL A 259 -31.68 4.54 1.97
CA VAL A 259 -33.01 3.93 1.94
C VAL A 259 -33.00 2.75 2.92
N PRO A 260 -33.77 2.83 4.04
CA PRO A 260 -33.92 1.72 4.95
C PRO A 260 -34.58 0.51 4.28
N ASP A 261 -34.18 -0.68 4.70
CA ASP A 261 -34.89 -1.91 4.38
C ASP A 261 -36.11 -2.08 5.30
N ALA A 262 -37.15 -2.74 4.79
CA ALA A 262 -38.32 -3.07 5.59
C ALA A 262 -38.04 -4.28 6.50
N PRO A 263 -38.52 -4.28 7.76
CA PRO A 263 -38.41 -5.42 8.67
C PRO A 263 -39.03 -6.71 8.09
N LEU A 264 -38.59 -7.87 8.60
CA LEU A 264 -39.13 -9.17 8.19
C LEU A 264 -40.54 -9.36 8.73
N ALA A 265 -41.47 -9.81 7.88
CA ALA A 265 -42.79 -10.19 8.33
C ALA A 265 -42.72 -11.39 9.31
N ALA A 266 -43.71 -11.51 10.20
CA ALA A 266 -43.85 -12.69 11.04
C ALA A 266 -43.74 -13.97 10.20
N ASN A 267 -42.93 -14.93 10.65
CA ASN A 267 -42.67 -16.19 9.97
C ASN A 267 -41.94 -16.09 8.61
N ALA A 268 -41.38 -14.95 8.21
CA ALA A 268 -40.64 -14.82 6.94
C ALA A 268 -39.44 -15.78 6.82
N GLY A 269 -38.87 -16.18 7.97
CA GLY A 269 -37.80 -17.17 8.08
C GLY A 269 -38.25 -18.64 8.03
N HIS A 270 -39.55 -18.95 8.16
CA HIS A 270 -40.05 -20.33 8.06
C HIS A 270 -40.16 -20.77 6.59
N ASN A 271 -39.91 -22.06 6.31
CA ASN A 271 -39.69 -22.70 5.00
C ASN A 271 -40.81 -22.49 3.94
N GLY A 272 -41.03 -21.27 3.48
CA GLY A 272 -41.99 -20.95 2.42
C GLY A 272 -41.47 -21.32 1.03
N LEU A 273 -42.38 -21.67 0.12
CA LEU A 273 -42.07 -22.00 -1.29
C LEU A 273 -41.26 -20.89 -2.00
N ARG A 274 -41.50 -19.61 -1.67
CA ARG A 274 -40.79 -18.47 -2.27
C ARG A 274 -39.36 -18.30 -1.76
N SER A 275 -39.10 -18.54 -0.47
CA SER A 275 -37.80 -18.32 0.17
C SER A 275 -36.92 -19.56 0.21
N HIS A 276 -37.50 -20.75 0.41
CA HIS A 276 -36.81 -22.04 0.60
C HIS A 276 -37.19 -23.11 -0.45
N GLY A 277 -37.93 -22.73 -1.51
CA GLY A 277 -38.35 -23.63 -2.59
C GLY A 277 -37.22 -24.07 -3.54
N PRO A 278 -37.58 -24.65 -4.71
CA PRO A 278 -36.64 -25.31 -5.62
C PRO A 278 -35.43 -24.46 -6.02
N ASP A 279 -35.62 -23.16 -6.25
CA ASP A 279 -34.51 -22.27 -6.62
C ASP A 279 -33.46 -22.13 -5.51
N TRP A 280 -33.85 -22.11 -4.23
CA TRP A 280 -32.90 -22.12 -3.11
C TRP A 280 -32.21 -23.48 -2.96
N GLN A 281 -32.94 -24.58 -3.18
CA GLN A 281 -32.38 -25.93 -3.09
C GLN A 281 -31.30 -26.17 -4.16
N LEU A 282 -31.57 -25.69 -5.38
CA LEU A 282 -30.69 -25.84 -6.54
C LEU A 282 -29.66 -24.70 -6.67
N GLY A 283 -29.87 -23.56 -6.02
CA GLY A 283 -29.01 -22.37 -6.10
C GLY A 283 -29.24 -21.54 -7.37
N ARG A 284 -30.47 -21.51 -7.91
CA ARG A 284 -30.81 -20.72 -9.09
C ARG A 284 -30.97 -19.25 -8.71
N GLY A 285 -30.12 -18.39 -9.29
CA GLY A 285 -30.13 -16.95 -9.08
C GLY A 285 -29.47 -16.47 -7.77
N THR A 286 -28.77 -17.36 -7.05
CA THR A 286 -28.06 -17.03 -5.80
C THR A 286 -26.69 -17.71 -5.70
N ALA A 287 -25.78 -17.13 -4.91
CA ALA A 287 -24.45 -17.71 -4.71
C ALA A 287 -24.47 -18.89 -3.74
N ARG A 288 -25.29 -18.79 -2.68
CA ARG A 288 -25.55 -19.85 -1.70
C ARG A 288 -26.78 -20.65 -2.11
N ARG A 289 -26.80 -21.91 -1.67
CA ARG A 289 -27.94 -22.83 -1.75
C ARG A 289 -28.05 -23.63 -0.46
N ALA A 290 -29.16 -24.34 -0.26
CA ALA A 290 -29.40 -25.13 0.96
C ALA A 290 -28.21 -26.03 1.35
N ALA A 291 -27.66 -26.79 0.39
CA ALA A 291 -26.56 -27.73 0.65
C ALA A 291 -25.18 -27.08 0.87
N THR A 292 -25.02 -25.79 0.60
CA THR A 292 -23.76 -25.03 0.79
C THR A 292 -23.92 -23.83 1.72
N ALA A 293 -25.06 -23.75 2.42
CA ALA A 293 -25.38 -22.67 3.35
C ALA A 293 -24.49 -22.72 4.59
N VAL A 294 -24.09 -23.93 5.01
CA VAL A 294 -23.17 -24.15 6.14
C VAL A 294 -21.77 -24.48 5.61
N PRO A 295 -20.78 -23.58 5.71
CA PRO A 295 -19.39 -23.86 5.34
C PRO A 295 -18.83 -25.06 6.12
N PHE A 296 -17.97 -25.85 5.47
CA PHE A 296 -17.32 -27.04 6.07
C PHE A 296 -18.26 -28.13 6.60
N ALA A 297 -19.54 -28.13 6.20
CA ALA A 297 -20.53 -29.12 6.65
C ALA A 297 -20.12 -30.59 6.40
N LYS A 298 -19.32 -30.85 5.35
CA LYS A 298 -18.90 -32.19 4.92
C LYS A 298 -17.39 -32.36 4.79
N ARG A 299 -16.60 -31.44 5.35
CA ARG A 299 -15.15 -31.42 5.15
C ARG A 299 -14.43 -30.95 6.41
N PRO A 300 -13.39 -31.66 6.87
CA PRO A 300 -12.55 -31.22 7.98
C PRO A 300 -11.93 -29.85 7.73
N PHE A 301 -11.80 -29.03 8.78
CA PHE A 301 -11.24 -27.68 8.66
C PHE A 301 -9.79 -27.69 8.14
N HIS A 302 -8.93 -28.59 8.63
CA HIS A 302 -7.51 -28.64 8.23
C HIS A 302 -7.28 -28.94 6.74
N LEU A 303 -8.29 -29.49 6.04
CA LEU A 303 -8.23 -29.77 4.60
C LEU A 303 -8.70 -28.58 3.74
N GLY A 304 -9.21 -27.51 4.36
CA GLY A 304 -9.62 -26.30 3.66
C GLY A 304 -10.84 -26.46 2.74
N PRO A 305 -11.25 -25.39 2.04
CA PRO A 305 -12.44 -25.41 1.18
C PRO A 305 -12.20 -26.08 -0.19
N TYR A 306 -10.94 -26.23 -0.61
CA TYR A 306 -10.56 -26.80 -1.90
C TYR A 306 -9.83 -28.15 -1.75
N PRO A 307 -10.00 -29.09 -2.71
CA PRO A 307 -9.46 -30.45 -2.61
C PRO A 307 -7.96 -30.55 -2.96
N PHE A 308 -7.09 -29.86 -2.22
CA PHE A 308 -5.63 -29.89 -2.42
C PHE A 308 -4.98 -31.27 -2.23
N GLU A 309 -5.62 -32.17 -1.49
CA GLU A 309 -5.21 -33.57 -1.27
C GLU A 309 -5.30 -34.41 -2.54
N THR A 310 -6.04 -33.96 -3.55
CA THR A 310 -6.20 -34.66 -4.84
C THR A 310 -5.15 -34.26 -5.88
N LEU A 311 -4.35 -33.23 -5.59
CA LEU A 311 -3.32 -32.74 -6.50
C LEU A 311 -2.07 -33.62 -6.42
N LYS A 312 -1.38 -33.77 -7.56
CA LYS A 312 -0.08 -34.45 -7.60
C LYS A 312 0.93 -33.61 -6.81
N ARG A 313 1.56 -34.25 -5.81
CA ARG A 313 2.65 -33.69 -5.01
C ARG A 313 3.99 -34.11 -5.58
N VAL A 314 4.95 -33.20 -5.55
CA VAL A 314 6.32 -33.42 -6.04
C VAL A 314 7.32 -32.93 -4.99
N LYS A 315 8.51 -33.55 -4.92
CA LYS A 315 9.51 -33.23 -3.90
C LYS A 315 10.16 -31.86 -4.11
N THR A 316 10.31 -31.45 -5.35
CA THR A 316 10.86 -30.17 -5.78
C THR A 316 9.85 -29.44 -6.65
N PRO A 317 9.83 -28.10 -6.68
CA PRO A 317 8.98 -27.33 -7.58
C PRO A 317 9.13 -27.75 -9.05
N THR A 318 8.12 -27.46 -9.86
CA THR A 318 8.07 -27.80 -11.30
C THR A 318 8.97 -26.92 -12.18
N THR A 319 9.59 -25.89 -11.60
CA THR A 319 10.60 -25.03 -12.21
C THR A 319 11.94 -25.20 -11.49
N PHE A 320 13.03 -25.23 -12.24
CA PHE A 320 14.38 -25.45 -11.71
C PHE A 320 14.82 -24.31 -10.78
N MET A 321 15.53 -24.68 -9.70
CA MET A 321 16.10 -23.76 -8.71
C MET A 321 17.51 -24.24 -8.33
N ASP A 322 18.53 -23.48 -8.70
CA ASP A 322 19.91 -23.66 -8.24
C ASP A 322 20.08 -23.01 -6.86
N GLU A 323 19.44 -23.58 -5.84
CA GLU A 323 19.36 -23.01 -4.48
C GLU A 323 20.68 -22.49 -3.91
N PRO A 324 21.84 -23.17 -4.07
CA PRO A 324 23.13 -22.67 -3.59
C PRO A 324 23.57 -21.32 -4.17
N ARG A 325 23.01 -20.92 -5.33
CA ARG A 325 23.36 -19.67 -6.03
C ARG A 325 22.23 -18.65 -6.07
N ILE A 326 21.12 -18.88 -5.37
CA ILE A 326 20.05 -17.88 -5.28
C ILE A 326 20.51 -16.77 -4.31
N PRO A 327 20.72 -15.53 -4.80
CA PRO A 327 21.20 -14.45 -3.97
C PRO A 327 20.08 -13.87 -3.10
N ARG A 328 20.45 -13.43 -1.90
CA ARG A 328 19.62 -12.51 -1.09
C ARG A 328 19.85 -11.09 -1.59
N PHE A 329 18.82 -10.24 -1.47
CA PHE A 329 18.90 -8.84 -1.88
C PHE A 329 18.15 -7.94 -0.89
N PRO A 330 18.43 -6.63 -0.83
CA PRO A 330 17.82 -5.75 0.17
C PRO A 330 16.38 -5.43 -0.18
N LYS A 331 15.54 -5.10 0.83
CA LYS A 331 14.18 -4.59 0.60
C LYS A 331 14.14 -3.36 -0.31
N ARG A 332 15.21 -2.57 -0.32
CA ARG A 332 15.41 -1.41 -1.20
C ARG A 332 15.33 -1.74 -2.70
N ALA A 333 15.50 -3.00 -3.08
CA ALA A 333 15.35 -3.49 -4.45
C ALA A 333 13.89 -3.61 -4.92
N GLU A 334 12.92 -3.61 -4.00
CA GLU A 334 11.49 -3.61 -4.35
C GLU A 334 11.13 -2.39 -5.18
N PHE A 335 10.46 -2.59 -6.32
CA PHE A 335 10.18 -1.50 -7.24
C PHE A 335 9.25 -0.41 -6.69
N PHE A 336 8.38 -0.74 -5.72
CA PHE A 336 7.60 0.28 -4.99
C PHE A 336 8.50 1.16 -4.12
N ALA A 337 9.52 0.59 -3.47
CA ALA A 337 10.52 1.36 -2.75
C ALA A 337 11.35 2.20 -3.73
N ARG A 338 11.81 1.62 -4.84
CA ARG A 338 12.57 2.34 -5.88
C ARG A 338 11.81 3.54 -6.43
N ALA A 339 10.52 3.40 -6.68
CA ALA A 339 9.65 4.50 -7.08
C ALA A 339 9.59 5.60 -6.01
N LEU A 340 9.38 5.22 -4.75
CA LEU A 340 9.25 6.14 -3.62
C LEU A 340 10.54 6.95 -3.35
N PHE A 341 11.70 6.31 -3.50
CA PHE A 341 13.01 6.96 -3.39
C PHE A 341 13.42 7.72 -4.67
N GLY A 342 12.66 7.67 -5.76
CA GLY A 342 12.94 8.44 -6.97
C GLY A 342 13.86 7.78 -8.00
N ASP A 343 14.23 6.50 -7.83
CA ASP A 343 15.08 5.77 -8.78
C ASP A 343 14.47 5.65 -10.19
N MET A 344 13.14 5.77 -10.26
CA MET A 344 12.33 5.67 -11.47
C MET A 344 12.01 7.04 -12.11
N GLY A 345 12.57 8.12 -11.55
CA GLY A 345 12.36 9.51 -11.98
C GLY A 345 11.29 10.25 -11.15
N LYS A 346 11.36 11.58 -11.20
CA LYS A 346 10.51 12.51 -10.43
C LYS A 346 9.02 12.25 -10.60
N SER A 347 8.54 12.06 -11.84
CA SER A 347 7.11 11.84 -12.12
C SER A 347 6.52 10.61 -11.42
N VAL A 348 7.29 9.51 -11.36
CA VAL A 348 6.89 8.29 -10.65
C VAL A 348 6.98 8.48 -9.14
N GLN A 349 7.98 9.23 -8.67
CA GLN A 349 8.11 9.56 -7.26
C GLN A 349 6.92 10.36 -6.75
N GLU A 350 6.48 11.39 -7.50
CA GLU A 350 5.35 12.25 -7.10
C GLU A 350 4.07 11.45 -6.84
N VAL A 351 3.74 10.48 -7.70
CA VAL A 351 2.56 9.61 -7.50
C VAL A 351 2.78 8.52 -6.44
N ALA A 352 4.03 8.26 -6.05
CA ALA A 352 4.37 7.33 -4.98
C ALA A 352 4.27 7.97 -3.58
N LYS A 353 4.46 9.28 -3.45
CA LYS A 353 4.45 10.01 -2.16
C LYS A 353 3.16 9.77 -1.39
N GLY A 354 3.26 9.53 -0.09
CA GLY A 354 2.12 9.20 0.77
C GLY A 354 1.33 7.94 0.35
N GLY A 355 1.83 7.19 -0.64
CA GLY A 355 1.07 6.15 -1.34
C GLY A 355 -0.15 6.70 -2.08
N TYR A 356 -0.02 7.83 -2.80
CA TYR A 356 -1.11 8.42 -3.58
C TYR A 356 -1.79 7.41 -4.52
N TYR A 357 -1.03 6.54 -5.17
CA TYR A 357 -1.55 5.44 -5.99
C TYR A 357 -2.56 4.50 -5.28
N VAL A 358 -2.59 4.47 -3.95
CA VAL A 358 -3.64 3.78 -3.16
C VAL A 358 -4.76 4.73 -2.75
N VAL A 359 -4.42 5.93 -2.24
CA VAL A 359 -5.45 6.84 -1.69
C VAL A 359 -6.28 7.55 -2.76
N LYS A 360 -5.83 7.52 -4.02
CA LYS A 360 -6.54 8.04 -5.18
C LYS A 360 -7.97 7.52 -5.28
N SER A 361 -8.21 6.27 -4.88
CA SER A 361 -9.55 5.66 -4.80
C SER A 361 -10.00 5.57 -3.33
N PRO A 362 -11.16 6.11 -2.94
CA PRO A 362 -11.58 6.15 -1.53
C PRO A 362 -11.84 4.75 -0.98
N ILE A 363 -12.37 3.85 -1.81
CA ILE A 363 -12.59 2.46 -1.43
C ILE A 363 -11.29 1.65 -1.37
N GLY A 364 -10.26 2.05 -2.13
CA GLY A 364 -8.90 1.56 -1.95
C GLY A 364 -8.25 2.06 -0.66
N ALA A 365 -8.50 3.33 -0.32
CA ALA A 365 -7.92 4.00 0.84
C ALA A 365 -8.50 3.53 2.18
N CYS A 366 -9.79 3.16 2.23
CA CYS A 366 -10.51 2.92 3.48
C CYS A 366 -9.89 1.82 4.37
N ALA A 367 -9.24 0.82 3.77
CA ALA A 367 -8.55 -0.27 4.48
C ALA A 367 -7.21 0.14 5.10
N ARG A 368 -6.60 1.26 4.68
CA ARG A 368 -5.24 1.65 5.08
C ARG A 368 -5.11 1.91 6.59
N ARG A 369 -6.11 2.55 7.21
CA ARG A 369 -6.11 2.82 8.66
C ARG A 369 -6.10 1.52 9.47
N ALA A 370 -7.02 0.61 9.15
CA ALA A 370 -7.09 -0.70 9.78
C ALA A 370 -5.79 -1.50 9.58
N LEU A 371 -5.25 -1.50 8.36
CA LEU A 371 -3.96 -2.13 8.06
C LEU A 371 -2.81 -1.57 8.92
N GLY A 372 -2.74 -0.25 9.09
CA GLY A 372 -1.74 0.41 9.92
C GLY A 372 -1.88 0.07 11.40
N ALA A 373 -3.12 0.00 11.91
CA ALA A 373 -3.39 -0.41 13.28
C ALA A 373 -2.92 -1.86 13.53
N LEU A 374 -3.20 -2.76 12.58
CA LEU A 374 -2.78 -4.16 12.66
C LEU A 374 -1.27 -4.37 12.47
N LEU A 375 -0.54 -3.42 11.87
CA LEU A 375 0.92 -3.52 11.70
C LEU A 375 1.63 -3.72 13.03
N LEU A 376 1.19 -3.04 14.08
CA LEU A 376 1.82 -3.08 15.39
C LEU A 376 1.69 -4.45 16.06
N LEU A 377 0.68 -5.22 15.67
CA LEU A 377 0.43 -6.57 16.17
C LEU A 377 1.22 -7.65 15.40
N GLN A 378 1.98 -7.26 14.36
CA GLN A 378 2.78 -8.19 13.54
C GLN A 378 4.05 -8.67 14.26
N PHE A 379 4.51 -7.90 15.25
CA PHE A 379 5.77 -8.10 15.97
C PHE A 379 5.52 -8.70 17.36
N GLY A 380 6.56 -9.33 17.92
CA GLY A 380 6.57 -9.89 19.28
C GLY A 380 7.34 -11.19 19.33
N GLY A 381 7.78 -11.58 20.53
CA GLY A 381 8.36 -12.90 20.81
C GLY A 381 7.39 -13.83 21.54
N PRO A 382 7.86 -15.00 22.00
CA PRO A 382 7.09 -15.91 22.83
C PRO A 382 6.44 -15.20 24.03
N ARG A 383 5.16 -15.49 24.32
CA ARG A 383 4.44 -14.93 25.49
C ARG A 383 4.64 -15.75 26.76
N VAL A 384 4.92 -17.04 26.59
CA VAL A 384 5.03 -18.06 27.64
C VAL A 384 6.09 -19.07 27.23
N ALA A 385 6.42 -20.01 28.12
CA ALA A 385 7.23 -21.18 27.75
C ALA A 385 6.47 -22.09 26.76
N PRO A 386 7.17 -22.85 25.88
CA PRO A 386 6.54 -23.75 24.93
C PRO A 386 5.51 -24.69 25.56
N SER A 387 4.32 -24.77 24.97
CA SER A 387 3.28 -25.68 25.46
C SER A 387 3.68 -27.15 25.28
N PRO A 388 3.40 -28.04 26.26
CA PRO A 388 3.53 -29.48 26.07
C PRO A 388 2.61 -30.03 24.96
N ARG A 389 1.46 -29.38 24.70
CA ARG A 389 0.48 -29.81 23.67
C ARG A 389 0.97 -29.57 22.25
N SER A 390 2.03 -28.76 22.07
CA SER A 390 2.64 -28.46 20.77
C SER A 390 3.91 -29.26 20.48
N ALA A 391 4.14 -30.38 21.18
CA ALA A 391 5.27 -31.26 20.92
C ALA A 391 5.15 -32.06 19.60
N ASP A 392 3.95 -32.26 19.07
CA ASP A 392 3.68 -33.03 17.84
C ASP A 392 3.60 -32.12 16.60
N PRO A 393 4.61 -32.16 15.68
CA PRO A 393 4.63 -31.30 14.49
C PRO A 393 3.45 -31.53 13.54
N LYS A 394 2.91 -32.76 13.47
CA LYS A 394 1.78 -33.08 12.59
C LYS A 394 0.49 -32.46 13.12
N ARG A 395 0.28 -32.59 14.43
CA ARG A 395 -0.86 -31.98 15.12
C ARG A 395 -0.81 -30.44 15.01
N ASN A 396 0.37 -29.85 15.17
CA ASN A 396 0.59 -28.41 14.99
C ASN A 396 0.23 -27.95 13.58
N ALA A 397 0.70 -28.66 12.55
CA ALA A 397 0.37 -28.37 11.16
C ALA A 397 -1.15 -28.41 10.90
N GLN A 398 -1.85 -29.39 11.47
CA GLN A 398 -3.31 -29.50 11.35
C GLN A 398 -4.03 -28.36 12.06
N ASN A 399 -3.60 -27.99 13.27
CA ASN A 399 -4.17 -26.87 14.03
C ASN A 399 -3.98 -25.53 13.32
N LEU A 400 -2.78 -25.27 12.79
CA LEU A 400 -2.47 -24.05 12.03
C LEU A 400 -3.34 -23.91 10.78
N LYS A 401 -3.49 -24.99 10.01
CA LYS A 401 -4.39 -25.02 8.84
C LYS A 401 -5.84 -24.81 9.24
N ALA A 402 -6.34 -25.60 10.19
CA ALA A 402 -7.73 -25.53 10.62
C ALA A 402 -8.09 -24.15 11.19
N ALA A 403 -7.25 -23.56 12.04
CA ALA A 403 -7.45 -22.21 12.56
C ALA A 403 -7.47 -21.16 11.45
N SER A 404 -6.54 -21.23 10.49
CA SER A 404 -6.50 -20.31 9.36
C SER A 404 -7.76 -20.41 8.48
N TYR A 405 -8.24 -21.62 8.19
CA TYR A 405 -9.49 -21.84 7.43
C TYR A 405 -10.74 -21.45 8.22
N TYR A 406 -10.76 -21.70 9.53
CA TYR A 406 -11.82 -21.29 10.44
C TYR A 406 -11.97 -19.76 10.48
N LEU A 407 -10.84 -19.04 10.44
CA LEU A 407 -10.76 -17.59 10.30
C LEU A 407 -11.09 -17.07 8.89
N SER A 408 -11.31 -17.95 7.91
CA SER A 408 -11.69 -17.66 6.51
C SER A 408 -10.55 -17.41 5.52
N ALA A 409 -9.35 -17.97 5.74
CA ALA A 409 -8.34 -18.05 4.68
C ALA A 409 -8.85 -18.93 3.51
N ASP A 410 -8.48 -18.60 2.27
CA ASP A 410 -8.98 -19.32 1.09
C ASP A 410 -8.10 -20.53 0.74
N ALA A 411 -6.79 -20.44 0.97
CA ALA A 411 -5.85 -21.56 0.92
C ALA A 411 -4.71 -21.36 1.92
N VAL A 412 -4.20 -22.46 2.50
CA VAL A 412 -3.17 -22.46 3.53
C VAL A 412 -2.17 -23.58 3.25
N GLY A 413 -0.88 -23.25 3.31
CA GLY A 413 0.21 -24.18 3.06
C GLY A 413 1.40 -23.91 3.96
N LEU A 414 2.10 -24.96 4.37
CA LEU A 414 3.20 -24.92 5.33
C LEU A 414 4.50 -25.33 4.65
N CYS A 415 5.61 -24.65 4.91
CA CYS A 415 6.90 -25.03 4.34
C CYS A 415 8.09 -24.63 5.21
N ARG A 416 9.27 -25.12 4.84
CA ARG A 416 10.55 -24.57 5.30
C ARG A 416 10.74 -23.14 4.79
N VAL A 417 11.58 -22.37 5.46
CA VAL A 417 12.03 -21.04 5.02
C VAL A 417 13.52 -21.09 4.74
N PRO A 418 13.93 -21.22 3.47
CA PRO A 418 15.34 -21.22 3.10
C PRO A 418 15.98 -19.84 3.32
N GLU A 419 17.29 -19.78 3.54
CA GLU A 419 17.99 -18.50 3.78
C GLU A 419 17.78 -17.50 2.63
N TRP A 420 17.83 -17.98 1.38
CA TRP A 420 17.62 -17.18 0.18
C TRP A 420 16.21 -16.60 0.05
N ALA A 421 15.23 -17.09 0.82
CA ALA A 421 13.89 -16.51 0.86
C ALA A 421 13.81 -15.26 1.74
N TRP A 422 14.84 -14.96 2.54
CA TRP A 422 14.93 -13.74 3.34
C TRP A 422 15.58 -12.62 2.54
N TYR A 423 15.07 -11.40 2.69
CA TYR A 423 15.82 -10.22 2.25
C TYR A 423 17.18 -10.16 2.96
N SER A 424 18.17 -9.53 2.34
CA SER A 424 19.49 -9.35 2.94
C SER A 424 19.49 -8.24 4.00
N HIS A 425 18.76 -7.15 3.73
CA HIS A 425 18.69 -5.95 4.58
C HIS A 425 17.26 -5.40 4.63
N GLY A 426 16.91 -4.83 5.78
CA GLY A 426 15.66 -4.12 6.02
C GLY A 426 15.57 -2.80 5.26
N SER A 427 14.43 -2.13 5.37
CA SER A 427 14.23 -0.83 4.73
C SER A 427 15.13 0.27 5.32
N ASN A 428 15.60 0.07 6.55
CA ASN A 428 16.52 0.93 7.29
C ASN A 428 18.00 0.58 7.05
N GLY A 429 18.27 -0.41 6.18
CA GLY A 429 19.62 -0.86 5.89
C GLY A 429 20.21 -1.87 6.86
N ASP A 430 19.54 -2.19 7.97
CA ASP A 430 20.03 -3.18 8.93
C ASP A 430 20.02 -4.59 8.31
N PRO A 431 21.03 -5.44 8.56
CA PRO A 431 21.03 -6.82 8.10
C PRO A 431 19.83 -7.60 8.66
N ILE A 432 19.21 -8.43 7.82
CA ILE A 432 18.15 -9.35 8.23
C ILE A 432 18.77 -10.73 8.47
N ALA A 433 18.48 -11.34 9.61
CA ALA A 433 18.86 -12.73 9.88
C ALA A 433 17.75 -13.70 9.43
N ALA A 434 18.12 -14.84 8.88
CA ALA A 434 17.19 -15.93 8.57
C ALA A 434 16.81 -16.70 9.84
N ARG A 435 15.98 -16.09 10.69
CA ARG A 435 15.79 -16.54 12.09
C ARG A 435 14.74 -17.64 12.29
N HIS A 436 13.82 -17.81 11.36
CA HIS A 436 12.73 -18.78 11.48
C HIS A 436 12.83 -19.88 10.42
N PRO A 437 12.80 -21.17 10.80
CA PRO A 437 12.87 -22.28 9.85
C PRO A 437 11.55 -22.62 9.17
N HIS A 438 10.41 -22.10 9.65
CA HIS A 438 9.08 -22.54 9.22
C HIS A 438 8.18 -21.36 8.81
N ALA A 439 7.32 -21.58 7.80
CA ALA A 439 6.37 -20.58 7.30
C ALA A 439 4.96 -21.16 7.13
N VAL A 440 3.98 -20.43 7.65
CA VAL A 440 2.54 -20.60 7.42
C VAL A 440 2.13 -19.58 6.36
N ASN A 441 1.77 -20.04 5.16
CA ASN A 441 1.41 -19.19 4.03
C ASN A 441 -0.10 -19.20 3.82
N LEU A 442 -0.70 -18.02 3.76
CA LEU A 442 -2.15 -17.84 3.57
C LEU A 442 -2.39 -17.15 2.22
N LEU A 443 -3.36 -17.67 1.45
CA LEU A 443 -3.90 -17.05 0.25
C LEU A 443 -5.30 -16.51 0.51
N LEU A 444 -5.54 -15.29 0.03
CA LEU A 444 -6.77 -14.55 0.15
C LEU A 444 -7.27 -14.20 -1.26
N ASP A 445 -8.49 -14.62 -1.59
CA ASP A 445 -9.14 -14.30 -2.86
C ASP A 445 -9.44 -12.79 -2.95
N GLN A 446 -9.12 -12.18 -4.10
CA GLN A 446 -9.41 -10.77 -4.41
C GLN A 446 -10.87 -10.51 -4.83
N GLY A 447 -11.67 -11.57 -5.00
CA GLY A 447 -13.10 -11.53 -5.33
C GLY A 447 -13.37 -11.63 -6.82
N HIS A 448 -13.95 -12.75 -7.26
CA HIS A 448 -14.30 -13.01 -8.66
C HIS A 448 -15.32 -12.00 -9.19
N GLU A 449 -16.41 -11.81 -8.45
CA GLU A 449 -17.56 -11.03 -8.88
C GLU A 449 -17.18 -9.58 -9.16
N THR A 450 -16.44 -8.92 -8.27
CA THR A 450 -15.95 -7.56 -8.50
C THR A 450 -14.97 -7.50 -9.68
N MET A 451 -14.09 -8.52 -9.83
CA MET A 451 -13.14 -8.57 -10.95
C MET A 451 -13.84 -8.71 -12.31
N GLU A 452 -14.99 -9.40 -12.37
CA GLU A 452 -15.80 -9.50 -13.58
C GLU A 452 -16.36 -8.15 -14.02
N GLY A 453 -16.77 -7.29 -13.08
CA GLY A 453 -17.22 -5.93 -13.37
C GLY A 453 -16.11 -4.97 -13.78
N ALA A 454 -14.85 -5.31 -13.49
CA ALA A 454 -13.72 -4.38 -13.63
C ALA A 454 -13.02 -4.50 -14.98
N SER A 455 -12.34 -3.45 -15.43
CA SER A 455 -11.32 -3.50 -16.50
C SER A 455 -10.06 -4.26 -16.05
N GLY A 456 -9.86 -4.35 -14.73
CA GLY A 456 -8.66 -4.86 -14.06
C GLY A 456 -7.65 -3.77 -13.71
N ASP A 457 -7.83 -2.56 -14.24
CA ASP A 457 -6.98 -1.37 -14.05
C ASP A 457 -7.80 -0.07 -13.99
N ASP A 458 -9.03 -0.17 -13.52
CA ASP A 458 -9.92 0.97 -13.22
C ASP A 458 -9.86 1.33 -11.71
N TRP A 459 -10.85 2.08 -11.23
CA TRP A 459 -10.92 2.63 -9.88
C TRP A 459 -11.09 1.61 -8.75
N ILE A 460 -11.46 0.35 -9.04
CA ILE A 460 -11.62 -0.70 -8.03
C ILE A 460 -10.39 -1.60 -7.89
N SER A 461 -9.46 -1.57 -8.85
CA SER A 461 -8.32 -2.51 -8.92
C SER A 461 -7.46 -2.49 -7.65
N VAL A 462 -7.10 -1.31 -7.15
CA VAL A 462 -6.34 -1.18 -5.91
C VAL A 462 -7.13 -1.68 -4.69
N ALA A 463 -8.45 -1.47 -4.65
CA ALA A 463 -9.28 -1.91 -3.55
C ALA A 463 -9.31 -3.44 -3.44
N GLN A 464 -9.33 -4.16 -4.57
CA GLN A 464 -9.23 -5.64 -4.62
C GLN A 464 -7.97 -6.15 -3.93
N SER A 465 -6.85 -5.48 -4.18
CA SER A 465 -5.60 -5.77 -3.49
C SER A 465 -5.67 -5.42 -2.00
N MET A 466 -6.10 -4.21 -1.65
CA MET A 466 -6.11 -3.73 -0.26
C MET A 466 -7.04 -4.54 0.65
N ARG A 467 -8.21 -4.98 0.13
CA ARG A 467 -9.10 -5.89 0.85
C ARG A 467 -8.38 -7.19 1.21
N ALA A 468 -7.76 -7.84 0.24
CA ALA A 468 -7.10 -9.13 0.47
C ALA A 468 -5.88 -8.98 1.40
N TYR A 469 -5.15 -7.87 1.32
CA TYR A 469 -4.06 -7.56 2.25
C TYR A 469 -4.55 -7.33 3.68
N LEU A 470 -5.65 -6.58 3.87
CA LEU A 470 -6.24 -6.38 5.19
C LEU A 470 -6.71 -7.70 5.80
N ARG A 471 -7.38 -8.55 5.01
CA ARG A 471 -7.75 -9.90 5.42
C ARG A 471 -6.52 -10.66 5.91
N PHE A 472 -5.44 -10.69 5.14
CA PHE A 472 -4.21 -11.35 5.60
C PHE A 472 -3.69 -10.77 6.92
N SER A 473 -3.56 -9.44 7.04
CA SER A 473 -3.04 -8.80 8.25
C SER A 473 -3.86 -9.15 9.49
N LEU A 474 -5.18 -9.33 9.35
CA LEU A 474 -6.05 -9.81 10.41
C LEU A 474 -5.82 -11.31 10.70
N LEU A 475 -5.99 -12.16 9.69
CA LEU A 475 -5.98 -13.62 9.89
C LEU A 475 -4.58 -14.13 10.28
N GLY A 476 -3.56 -13.72 9.52
CA GLY A 476 -2.15 -14.03 9.80
C GLY A 476 -1.69 -13.40 11.11
N GLY A 477 -2.23 -12.23 11.48
CA GLY A 477 -2.07 -11.62 12.79
C GLY A 477 -2.51 -12.52 13.93
N VAL A 478 -3.77 -12.99 13.89
CA VAL A 478 -4.33 -13.89 14.90
C VAL A 478 -3.54 -15.19 14.99
N VAL A 479 -3.15 -15.78 13.84
CA VAL A 479 -2.32 -16.99 13.80
C VAL A 479 -0.93 -16.74 14.42
N GLY A 480 -0.28 -15.62 14.10
CA GLY A 480 1.01 -15.25 14.68
C GLY A 480 0.93 -15.05 16.19
N GLU A 481 -0.12 -14.37 16.69
CA GLU A 481 -0.33 -14.22 18.13
C GLU A 481 -0.62 -15.56 18.81
N GLN A 482 -1.39 -16.44 18.17
CA GLN A 482 -1.64 -17.78 18.69
C GLN A 482 -0.33 -18.58 18.86
N ILE A 483 0.57 -18.54 17.87
CA ILE A 483 1.87 -19.22 17.95
C ILE A 483 2.71 -18.65 19.11
N ARG A 484 2.76 -17.31 19.26
CA ARG A 484 3.46 -16.67 20.39
C ARG A 484 2.89 -17.06 21.74
N ARG A 485 1.56 -17.20 21.83
CA ARG A 485 0.87 -17.67 23.05
C ARG A 485 1.10 -19.14 23.36
N LEU A 486 1.55 -19.94 22.39
CA LEU A 486 2.00 -21.31 22.60
C LEU A 486 3.50 -21.40 22.95
N GLY A 487 4.18 -20.27 23.04
CA GLY A 487 5.57 -20.15 23.50
C GLY A 487 6.64 -20.23 22.41
N TYR A 488 6.29 -19.95 21.16
CA TYR A 488 7.20 -19.94 20.02
C TYR A 488 7.38 -18.53 19.45
N ASP A 489 8.54 -18.24 18.86
CA ASP A 489 8.74 -16.97 18.17
C ASP A 489 7.94 -17.00 16.86
N ALA A 490 7.27 -15.90 16.53
CA ALA A 490 6.52 -15.78 15.30
C ALA A 490 6.39 -14.34 14.82
N ARG A 491 6.63 -14.16 13.51
CA ARG A 491 6.51 -12.88 12.83
C ARG A 491 5.54 -12.95 11.66
N VAL A 492 4.68 -11.95 11.56
CA VAL A 492 3.77 -11.76 10.44
C VAL A 492 4.45 -10.90 9.37
N HIS A 493 4.38 -11.32 8.12
CA HIS A 493 4.91 -10.62 6.95
C HIS A 493 3.77 -10.22 6.02
N SER A 494 3.31 -8.98 6.18
CA SER A 494 2.22 -8.36 5.43
C SER A 494 2.72 -7.58 4.21
N VAL A 495 1.81 -6.89 3.50
CA VAL A 495 2.17 -5.98 2.41
C VAL A 495 2.88 -4.72 2.90
N ILE A 496 2.65 -4.31 4.15
CA ILE A 496 3.22 -3.07 4.71
C ILE A 496 4.63 -3.33 5.24
N ASP A 497 4.81 -4.48 5.91
CA ASP A 497 6.12 -4.90 6.38
C ASP A 497 6.28 -6.43 6.34
N GLY A 498 7.49 -6.86 5.97
CA GLY A 498 7.87 -8.24 5.78
C GLY A 498 9.37 -8.37 5.54
N GLU A 499 9.94 -9.53 5.87
CA GLU A 499 11.39 -9.81 5.77
C GLU A 499 11.68 -10.99 4.84
N VAL A 500 10.62 -11.59 4.25
CA VAL A 500 10.70 -12.74 3.37
C VAL A 500 9.99 -12.49 2.05
N LEU A 501 10.51 -13.12 0.99
CA LEU A 501 9.91 -13.19 -0.33
C LEU A 501 8.79 -14.24 -0.30
N GLN A 502 7.55 -13.80 -0.48
CA GLN A 502 6.39 -14.69 -0.42
C GLN A 502 6.25 -15.66 -1.62
N PRO A 503 6.49 -15.26 -2.89
CA PRO A 503 6.33 -16.15 -4.04
C PRO A 503 7.03 -17.52 -3.92
N PRO A 504 8.32 -17.61 -3.54
CA PRO A 504 8.95 -18.91 -3.37
C PRO A 504 8.34 -19.74 -2.22
N LEU A 505 7.89 -19.10 -1.14
CA LEU A 505 7.24 -19.83 -0.04
C LEU A 505 5.88 -20.41 -0.46
N LEU A 506 5.15 -19.75 -1.37
CA LEU A 506 3.95 -20.31 -1.99
C LEU A 506 4.24 -21.55 -2.85
N LEU A 507 5.37 -21.56 -3.56
CA LEU A 507 5.81 -22.72 -4.34
C LEU A 507 6.16 -23.89 -3.42
N LEU A 508 6.99 -23.64 -2.40
CA LEU A 508 7.45 -24.65 -1.45
C LEU A 508 6.31 -25.24 -0.63
N SER A 509 5.29 -24.45 -0.30
CA SER A 509 4.09 -24.91 0.42
C SER A 509 3.02 -25.56 -0.46
N GLY A 510 3.27 -25.72 -1.77
CA GLY A 510 2.34 -26.37 -2.69
C GLY A 510 1.02 -25.62 -2.89
N LEU A 511 1.06 -24.28 -2.82
CA LEU A 511 -0.09 -23.41 -3.02
C LEU A 511 -0.26 -22.96 -4.48
N GLY A 512 0.71 -23.23 -5.35
CA GLY A 512 0.62 -22.94 -6.77
C GLY A 512 1.91 -23.27 -7.51
N GLU A 513 1.93 -22.92 -8.79
CA GLU A 513 3.09 -23.07 -9.67
C GLU A 513 3.50 -21.72 -10.29
N VAL A 514 4.74 -21.60 -10.76
CA VAL A 514 5.22 -20.44 -11.51
C VAL A 514 4.39 -20.28 -12.78
N SER A 515 3.91 -19.06 -13.04
CA SER A 515 3.05 -18.75 -14.19
C SER A 515 3.71 -17.76 -15.15
N ARG A 516 3.20 -17.66 -16.39
CA ARG A 516 3.66 -16.67 -17.38
C ARG A 516 3.55 -15.22 -16.90
N ILE A 517 2.65 -14.93 -15.96
CA ILE A 517 2.50 -13.58 -15.39
C ILE A 517 3.84 -13.11 -14.76
N GLY A 518 4.68 -14.05 -14.33
CA GLY A 518 6.01 -13.79 -13.76
C GLY A 518 5.95 -13.90 -12.25
N GLU A 519 5.93 -12.76 -11.57
CA GLU A 519 5.97 -12.64 -10.09
C GLU A 519 4.66 -13.09 -9.39
N VAL A 520 3.80 -13.84 -10.07
CA VAL A 520 2.52 -14.34 -9.53
C VAL A 520 2.50 -15.86 -9.62
N ILE A 521 2.51 -16.49 -8.46
CA ILE A 521 2.29 -17.93 -8.32
C ILE A 521 0.80 -18.20 -8.54
N LEU A 522 0.48 -19.07 -9.50
CA LEU A 522 -0.90 -19.33 -9.89
C LEU A 522 -1.41 -20.56 -9.12
N ASN A 523 -2.55 -20.37 -8.45
CA ASN A 523 -3.22 -21.42 -7.70
C ASN A 523 -4.18 -22.22 -8.61
N PRO A 524 -4.27 -23.55 -8.49
CA PRO A 524 -5.13 -24.38 -9.34
C PRO A 524 -6.64 -24.11 -9.22
N TYR A 525 -7.09 -23.53 -8.12
CA TYR A 525 -8.51 -23.27 -7.85
C TYR A 525 -8.88 -21.79 -7.98
N LEU A 526 -8.09 -20.91 -7.38
CA LEU A 526 -8.27 -19.45 -7.42
C LEU A 526 -7.69 -18.81 -8.69
N GLY A 527 -6.90 -19.55 -9.46
CA GLY A 527 -6.09 -18.98 -10.52
C GLY A 527 -5.08 -17.98 -9.95
N PRO A 528 -4.79 -16.89 -10.67
CA PRO A 528 -3.92 -15.82 -10.17
C PRO A 528 -4.66 -14.78 -9.31
N ARG A 529 -5.96 -14.95 -9.01
CA ARG A 529 -6.83 -13.97 -8.32
C ARG A 529 -6.59 -13.91 -6.80
N LEU A 530 -5.35 -13.80 -6.38
CA LEU A 530 -4.97 -13.96 -4.98
C LEU A 530 -4.05 -12.84 -4.50
N LYS A 531 -4.04 -12.64 -3.18
CA LYS A 531 -2.91 -12.06 -2.46
C LYS A 531 -2.44 -13.07 -1.43
N SER A 532 -1.16 -12.98 -1.09
CA SER A 532 -0.54 -13.82 -0.07
C SER A 532 -0.10 -13.00 1.13
N GLY A 533 0.10 -13.71 2.22
CA GLY A 533 0.99 -13.29 3.28
C GLY A 533 1.52 -14.50 4.04
N THR A 534 2.55 -14.27 4.84
CA THR A 534 3.30 -15.33 5.50
C THR A 534 3.45 -15.04 6.99
N VAL A 535 3.31 -16.06 7.83
CA VAL A 535 3.76 -16.04 9.22
C VAL A 535 4.95 -16.97 9.35
N THR A 536 6.13 -16.45 9.72
CA THR A 536 7.30 -17.29 9.99
C THR A 536 7.42 -17.60 11.47
N THR A 537 7.94 -18.78 11.83
CA THR A 537 8.04 -19.23 13.22
C THR A 537 9.13 -20.30 13.42
N ASP A 538 9.55 -20.50 14.67
CA ASP A 538 10.31 -21.67 15.16
C ASP A 538 9.42 -22.82 15.69
N MET A 539 8.09 -22.67 15.68
CA MET A 539 7.16 -23.72 16.07
C MET A 539 7.30 -24.96 15.17
N PRO A 540 7.59 -26.15 15.72
CA PRO A 540 7.80 -27.33 14.92
C PRO A 540 6.50 -27.74 14.23
N MET A 541 6.56 -27.96 12.92
CA MET A 541 5.40 -28.37 12.12
C MET A 541 5.78 -29.20 10.90
N GLU A 542 4.91 -30.13 10.49
CA GLU A 542 5.04 -30.82 9.20
C GLU A 542 4.83 -29.85 8.04
N HIS A 543 5.58 -30.05 6.95
CA HIS A 543 5.49 -29.23 5.74
C HIS A 543 4.64 -29.89 4.67
N ASP A 544 3.99 -29.06 3.86
CA ASP A 544 3.42 -29.47 2.59
C ASP A 544 4.53 -29.67 1.55
N LEU A 545 4.18 -30.40 0.49
CA LEU A 545 5.02 -30.56 -0.68
C LEU A 545 4.54 -29.66 -1.84
N PRO A 546 5.46 -29.18 -2.69
CA PRO A 546 5.11 -28.55 -3.96
C PRO A 546 4.13 -29.39 -4.79
N ILE A 547 3.39 -28.73 -5.68
CA ILE A 547 2.38 -29.35 -6.54
C ILE A 547 2.78 -29.31 -8.01
N ASP A 548 2.23 -30.25 -8.78
CA ASP A 548 2.28 -30.27 -10.24
C ASP A 548 0.86 -30.50 -10.77
N PHE A 549 0.28 -29.46 -11.37
CA PHE A 549 -1.02 -29.51 -12.01
C PHE A 549 -0.93 -29.19 -13.51
N GLY A 550 0.26 -29.35 -14.11
CA GLY A 550 0.49 -29.16 -15.54
C GLY A 550 0.60 -27.70 -15.99
N LEU A 551 0.78 -26.75 -15.06
CA LEU A 551 0.77 -25.32 -15.40
C LEU A 551 1.93 -24.94 -16.34
N GLN A 552 3.10 -25.57 -16.19
CA GLN A 552 4.26 -25.25 -17.02
C GLN A 552 3.98 -25.45 -18.50
N THR A 553 3.34 -26.58 -18.85
CA THR A 553 2.92 -26.89 -20.22
C THR A 553 1.79 -25.97 -20.69
N PHE A 554 0.83 -25.67 -19.80
CA PHE A 554 -0.29 -24.79 -20.12
C PHE A 554 0.20 -23.36 -20.46
N CYS A 555 1.01 -22.75 -19.58
CA CYS A 555 1.52 -21.39 -19.74
C CYS A 555 2.52 -21.28 -20.90
N ASN A 556 3.30 -22.33 -21.21
CA ASN A 556 4.15 -22.36 -22.41
C ASN A 556 3.34 -22.11 -23.69
N SER A 557 2.08 -22.55 -23.75
CA SER A 557 1.24 -22.44 -24.95
C SER A 557 0.23 -21.30 -24.92
N CYS A 558 0.04 -20.62 -23.78
CA CYS A 558 -0.96 -19.57 -23.59
C CYS A 558 -0.30 -18.21 -23.34
N ASN A 559 -0.64 -17.22 -24.17
CA ASN A 559 -0.12 -15.85 -24.08
C ASN A 559 -1.18 -14.81 -23.68
N LYS A 560 -2.37 -15.23 -23.20
CA LYS A 560 -3.48 -14.30 -22.92
C LYS A 560 -3.11 -13.21 -21.91
N CYS A 561 -2.39 -13.52 -20.83
CA CYS A 561 -1.95 -12.48 -19.88
C CYS A 561 -0.93 -11.49 -20.49
N ALA A 562 -0.03 -11.96 -21.36
CA ALA A 562 0.94 -11.12 -22.07
C ALA A 562 0.25 -10.21 -23.09
N ARG A 563 -0.67 -10.77 -23.86
CA ARG A 563 -1.52 -10.05 -24.82
C ARG A 563 -2.30 -8.93 -24.15
N GLU A 564 -2.93 -9.22 -23.02
CA GLU A 564 -3.83 -8.28 -22.33
C GLU A 564 -3.11 -7.32 -21.37
N CYS A 565 -1.79 -7.42 -21.20
CA CYS A 565 -1.00 -6.56 -20.31
C CYS A 565 -0.93 -5.12 -20.86
N PRO A 566 -1.48 -4.10 -20.15
CA PRO A 566 -1.50 -2.73 -20.67
C PRO A 566 -0.11 -2.12 -20.84
N SER A 567 0.83 -2.48 -19.96
CA SER A 567 2.21 -1.99 -19.97
C SER A 567 3.15 -2.83 -20.83
N GLY A 568 2.67 -3.94 -21.42
CA GLY A 568 3.54 -4.86 -22.17
C GLY A 568 4.67 -5.48 -21.33
N ALA A 569 4.51 -5.57 -20.01
CA ALA A 569 5.55 -6.05 -19.09
C ALA A 569 5.71 -7.57 -19.04
N ILE A 570 4.70 -8.31 -19.49
CA ILE A 570 4.66 -9.78 -19.43
C ILE A 570 5.21 -10.35 -20.75
N THR A 571 6.15 -11.29 -20.63
CA THR A 571 6.80 -11.92 -21.79
C THR A 571 5.90 -12.93 -22.51
N ALA A 572 5.91 -12.89 -23.84
CA ALA A 572 5.38 -13.92 -24.73
C ALA A 572 6.42 -15.02 -25.02
N GLY A 573 7.66 -14.83 -24.60
CA GLY A 573 8.79 -15.73 -24.85
C GLY A 573 8.87 -16.94 -23.92
N PRO A 574 10.00 -17.66 -23.95
CA PRO A 574 10.25 -18.82 -23.10
C PRO A 574 10.49 -18.42 -21.63
N LYS A 575 10.60 -19.42 -20.76
CA LYS A 575 11.19 -19.23 -19.43
C LYS A 575 12.69 -19.01 -19.56
N LEU A 576 13.23 -18.18 -18.67
CA LEU A 576 14.65 -17.84 -18.60
C LEU A 576 15.15 -18.04 -17.18
N MET A 577 16.46 -18.18 -17.02
CA MET A 577 17.10 -18.20 -15.71
C MET A 577 17.31 -16.76 -15.21
N TYR A 578 16.90 -16.48 -13.97
CA TYR A 578 17.11 -15.20 -13.32
C TYR A 578 17.45 -15.44 -11.85
N ASN A 579 18.59 -14.90 -11.39
CA ASN A 579 19.06 -15.04 -10.00
C ASN A 579 19.06 -16.50 -9.48
N GLY A 580 19.45 -17.46 -10.33
CA GLY A 580 19.55 -18.88 -9.97
C GLY A 580 18.24 -19.69 -10.07
N TYR A 581 17.12 -19.11 -10.52
CA TYR A 581 15.86 -19.82 -10.68
C TYR A 581 15.20 -19.60 -12.05
N GLU A 582 14.43 -20.58 -12.49
CA GLU A 582 13.69 -20.58 -13.74
C GLU A 582 12.35 -19.81 -13.61
N ILE A 583 12.11 -18.84 -14.49
CA ILE A 583 10.89 -18.01 -14.46
C ILE A 583 10.54 -17.40 -15.83
N TRP A 584 9.26 -17.12 -16.08
CA TRP A 584 8.87 -16.13 -17.10
C TRP A 584 9.07 -14.73 -16.54
N LYS A 585 10.29 -14.20 -16.64
CA LYS A 585 10.60 -12.92 -16.00
C LYS A 585 9.87 -11.76 -16.69
N SER A 586 9.00 -11.08 -15.93
CA SER A 586 8.32 -9.85 -16.34
C SER A 586 9.20 -8.62 -16.12
N ASP A 587 9.00 -7.57 -16.92
CA ASP A 587 9.61 -6.26 -16.71
C ASP A 587 8.95 -5.54 -15.52
N ALA A 588 9.58 -5.66 -14.35
CA ALA A 588 9.08 -5.08 -13.10
C ALA A 588 9.05 -3.54 -13.13
N GLU A 589 9.92 -2.90 -13.92
CA GLU A 589 9.93 -1.44 -14.08
C GLU A 589 8.66 -0.98 -14.80
N LYS A 590 8.37 -1.56 -15.98
CA LYS A 590 7.17 -1.24 -16.77
C LYS A 590 5.89 -1.48 -15.98
N CYS A 591 5.81 -2.62 -15.28
CA CYS A 591 4.64 -2.98 -14.47
C CYS A 591 4.44 -1.97 -13.33
N THR A 592 5.50 -1.63 -12.60
CA THR A 592 5.43 -0.69 -11.48
C THR A 592 5.06 0.70 -11.99
N ARG A 593 5.75 1.22 -13.01
CA ARG A 593 5.47 2.53 -13.59
C ARG A 593 4.00 2.66 -13.97
N TYR A 594 3.45 1.69 -14.71
CA TYR A 594 2.04 1.71 -15.09
C TYR A 594 1.09 1.66 -13.89
N ARG A 595 1.34 0.78 -12.90
CA ARG A 595 0.51 0.68 -11.70
C ARG A 595 0.47 2.01 -10.93
N LEU A 596 1.60 2.68 -10.79
CA LEU A 596 1.69 3.92 -10.03
C LEU A 596 1.11 5.13 -10.76
N THR A 597 1.35 5.21 -12.07
CA THR A 597 1.04 6.41 -12.88
C THR A 597 -0.30 6.33 -13.62
N ASN A 598 -1.06 5.23 -13.47
CA ASN A 598 -2.35 5.04 -14.12
C ASN A 598 -3.31 6.21 -13.84
N ALA A 599 -3.56 7.04 -14.85
CA ALA A 599 -4.41 8.21 -14.75
C ALA A 599 -5.91 7.86 -14.68
N ALA A 600 -6.32 6.77 -15.33
CA ALA A 600 -7.73 6.36 -15.49
C ALA A 600 -8.15 5.19 -14.58
N GLY A 601 -7.45 5.02 -13.46
CA GLY A 601 -7.77 4.02 -12.44
C GLY A 601 -6.86 4.12 -11.22
N GLY A 602 -7.00 3.16 -10.32
CA GLY A 602 -6.11 2.98 -9.16
C GLY A 602 -5.35 1.66 -9.30
N MET A 603 -4.07 1.71 -9.64
CA MET A 603 -3.22 0.53 -9.85
C MET A 603 -3.65 -0.33 -11.05
N CYS A 604 -3.20 -1.58 -11.10
CA CYS A 604 -3.55 -2.56 -12.13
C CYS A 604 -3.36 -3.99 -11.60
N GLY A 605 -4.27 -4.86 -12.03
CA GLY A 605 -4.32 -6.30 -11.79
C GLY A 605 -4.92 -7.06 -12.97
N ARG A 606 -4.91 -6.46 -14.18
CA ARG A 606 -5.58 -6.98 -15.37
C ARG A 606 -5.12 -8.38 -15.79
N CYS A 607 -3.85 -8.71 -15.59
CA CYS A 607 -3.31 -10.04 -15.86
C CYS A 607 -4.02 -11.15 -15.07
N MET A 608 -4.54 -10.85 -13.87
CA MET A 608 -5.31 -11.80 -13.08
C MET A 608 -6.71 -11.99 -13.67
N LYS A 609 -7.37 -10.88 -14.06
CA LYS A 609 -8.71 -10.88 -14.65
C LYS A 609 -8.79 -11.74 -15.91
N THR A 610 -7.83 -11.57 -16.82
CA THR A 610 -7.89 -12.18 -18.16
C THR A 610 -7.31 -13.59 -18.23
N CYS A 611 -6.77 -14.11 -17.14
CA CYS A 611 -6.23 -15.46 -17.11
C CYS A 611 -7.37 -16.50 -17.24
N PRO A 612 -7.26 -17.53 -18.10
CA PRO A 612 -8.29 -18.58 -18.22
C PRO A 612 -8.54 -19.38 -16.92
N TRP A 613 -7.63 -19.29 -15.95
CA TRP A 613 -7.77 -19.91 -14.63
C TRP A 613 -8.56 -19.05 -13.63
N ASN A 614 -8.90 -17.81 -13.97
CA ASN A 614 -9.79 -16.96 -13.20
C ASN A 614 -11.25 -17.40 -13.39
N LEU A 615 -11.66 -18.41 -12.63
CA LEU A 615 -12.97 -19.07 -12.78
C LEU A 615 -13.94 -18.69 -11.66
N GLU A 616 -15.24 -18.83 -11.93
CA GLU A 616 -16.32 -18.54 -11.00
C GLU A 616 -16.49 -19.66 -9.94
N GLY A 617 -16.07 -20.89 -10.25
CA GLY A 617 -16.22 -22.06 -9.36
C GLY A 617 -17.49 -22.86 -9.66
N LEU A 618 -17.92 -22.88 -10.92
CA LEU A 618 -19.07 -23.65 -11.39
C LEU A 618 -18.74 -25.12 -11.59
N PHE A 619 -19.77 -25.97 -11.48
CA PHE A 619 -19.67 -27.38 -11.86
C PHE A 619 -19.29 -27.52 -13.34
N SER A 620 -19.84 -26.71 -14.25
CA SER A 620 -19.49 -26.73 -15.67
C SER A 620 -18.00 -26.39 -15.93
N GLU A 621 -17.38 -25.59 -15.07
CA GLU A 621 -15.95 -25.24 -15.16
C GLU A 621 -15.02 -26.32 -14.61
N SER A 622 -15.55 -27.30 -13.87
CA SER A 622 -14.76 -28.44 -13.39
C SER A 622 -14.19 -29.26 -14.54
N ALA A 623 -14.94 -29.40 -15.64
CA ALA A 623 -14.48 -30.07 -16.85
C ALA A 623 -13.32 -29.30 -17.50
N PHE A 624 -13.43 -27.98 -17.63
CA PHE A 624 -12.34 -27.13 -18.11
C PHE A 624 -11.09 -27.32 -17.26
N ARG A 625 -11.21 -27.22 -15.94
CA ARG A 625 -10.09 -27.37 -15.00
C ARG A 625 -9.45 -28.76 -15.13
N TRP A 626 -10.27 -29.80 -15.22
CA TRP A 626 -9.79 -31.17 -15.38
C TRP A 626 -9.00 -31.35 -16.68
N VAL A 627 -9.52 -30.86 -17.82
CA VAL A 627 -8.81 -30.91 -19.11
C VAL A 627 -7.52 -30.09 -19.04
N ALA A 628 -7.56 -28.88 -18.49
CA ALA A 628 -6.39 -28.02 -18.36
C ALA A 628 -5.27 -28.67 -17.50
N MET A 629 -5.63 -29.47 -16.49
CA MET A 629 -4.68 -30.18 -15.64
C MET A 629 -4.19 -31.51 -16.25
N LYS A 630 -5.04 -32.26 -16.95
CA LYS A 630 -4.74 -33.61 -17.46
C LYS A 630 -4.23 -33.62 -18.90
N ALA A 631 -4.58 -32.61 -19.69
CA ALA A 631 -4.16 -32.41 -21.07
C ALA A 631 -3.72 -30.95 -21.31
N PRO A 632 -2.73 -30.43 -20.56
CA PRO A 632 -2.31 -29.02 -20.61
C PRO A 632 -1.81 -28.56 -21.99
N GLN A 633 -1.41 -29.49 -22.88
CA GLN A 633 -1.08 -29.20 -24.28
C GLN A 633 -2.25 -28.59 -25.08
N THR A 634 -3.49 -28.74 -24.59
CA THR A 634 -4.69 -28.14 -25.21
C THR A 634 -4.85 -26.64 -24.89
N ALA A 635 -3.93 -26.04 -24.14
CA ALA A 635 -4.04 -24.66 -23.65
C ALA A 635 -4.30 -23.61 -24.74
N LYS A 636 -3.74 -23.76 -25.94
CA LYS A 636 -4.01 -22.83 -27.06
C LYS A 636 -5.49 -22.86 -27.47
N ALA A 637 -6.07 -24.06 -27.62
CA ALA A 637 -7.48 -24.24 -27.94
C ALA A 637 -8.39 -23.77 -26.80
N LEU A 638 -8.02 -24.08 -25.55
CA LEU A 638 -8.74 -23.63 -24.37
C LEU A 638 -8.74 -22.10 -24.23
N ALA A 639 -7.61 -21.43 -24.49
CA ALA A 639 -7.52 -19.97 -24.47
C ALA A 639 -8.35 -19.33 -25.60
N ALA A 640 -8.34 -19.92 -26.80
CA ALA A 640 -9.18 -19.46 -27.90
C ALA A 640 -10.69 -19.63 -27.61
N LEU A 641 -11.08 -20.75 -26.97
CA LEU A 641 -12.45 -20.95 -26.50
C LEU A 641 -12.82 -19.93 -25.41
N ASP A 642 -11.91 -19.67 -24.47
CA ASP A 642 -12.08 -18.67 -23.41
C ASP A 642 -12.33 -17.26 -23.98
N ASP A 643 -11.58 -16.88 -25.02
CA ASP A 643 -11.79 -15.63 -25.79
C ASP A 643 -13.15 -15.62 -26.51
N LYS A 644 -13.52 -16.72 -27.18
CA LYS A 644 -14.81 -16.84 -27.90
C LYS A 644 -16.00 -16.76 -26.96
N LEU A 645 -15.87 -17.29 -25.74
CA LEU A 645 -16.87 -17.16 -24.67
C LEU A 645 -16.91 -15.77 -24.03
N GLY A 646 -16.01 -14.86 -24.44
CA GLY A 646 -15.94 -13.49 -23.92
C GLY A 646 -15.45 -13.40 -22.48
N ARG A 647 -14.77 -14.45 -21.96
CA ARG A 647 -14.25 -14.45 -20.58
C ARG A 647 -13.10 -13.47 -20.43
N GLY A 648 -13.20 -12.62 -19.41
CA GLY A 648 -12.32 -11.46 -19.21
C GLY A 648 -12.87 -10.15 -19.79
N ARG A 649 -14.08 -10.13 -20.36
CA ARG A 649 -14.80 -8.86 -20.65
C ARG A 649 -15.33 -8.24 -19.35
N ILE A 650 -15.76 -6.98 -19.44
CA ILE A 650 -16.47 -6.30 -18.35
C ILE A 650 -17.91 -6.80 -18.32
N ASN A 651 -18.38 -7.20 -17.14
CA ASN A 651 -19.78 -7.48 -16.87
C ASN A 651 -20.42 -6.29 -16.12
N PRO A 652 -21.22 -5.43 -16.77
CA PRO A 652 -21.82 -4.25 -16.15
C PRO A 652 -22.68 -4.55 -14.91
N VAL A 653 -23.31 -5.72 -14.81
CA VAL A 653 -24.11 -6.13 -13.64
C VAL A 653 -23.24 -6.22 -12.37
N LYS A 654 -21.93 -6.41 -12.55
CA LYS A 654 -20.95 -6.54 -11.48
C LYS A 654 -20.17 -5.25 -11.21
N LYS A 655 -20.40 -4.18 -11.99
CA LYS A 655 -19.82 -2.86 -11.71
C LYS A 655 -20.71 -2.13 -10.69
N TRP A 656 -20.30 -2.15 -9.42
CA TRP A 656 -21.08 -1.60 -8.31
C TRP A 656 -20.46 -0.35 -7.64
N TRP A 657 -19.20 -0.04 -7.96
CA TRP A 657 -18.47 1.09 -7.39
C TRP A 657 -18.66 2.38 -8.18
N TRP A 658 -18.33 3.50 -7.55
CA TRP A 658 -18.29 4.81 -8.19
C TRP A 658 -16.90 5.10 -8.76
N ASP A 659 -16.87 5.70 -9.93
CA ASP A 659 -15.65 6.18 -10.57
C ASP A 659 -15.33 7.58 -10.05
N ILE A 660 -14.76 7.64 -8.85
CA ILE A 660 -14.35 8.88 -8.16
C ILE A 660 -12.88 8.82 -7.77
N GLU A 661 -12.22 9.98 -7.76
CA GLU A 661 -10.81 10.11 -7.46
C GLU A 661 -10.52 11.24 -6.47
N LEU A 662 -9.46 11.11 -5.68
CA LEU A 662 -9.01 12.17 -4.79
C LEU A 662 -8.44 13.33 -5.60
N ASP A 663 -9.04 14.52 -5.47
CA ASP A 663 -8.44 15.78 -5.90
C ASP A 663 -7.72 16.41 -4.69
N PRO A 664 -6.37 16.38 -4.65
CA PRO A 664 -5.61 16.94 -3.52
C PRO A 664 -5.81 18.44 -3.34
N LYS A 665 -6.13 19.19 -4.42
CA LYS A 665 -6.35 20.64 -4.34
C LYS A 665 -7.71 20.95 -3.72
N ALA A 666 -8.72 20.15 -4.05
CA ALA A 666 -10.07 20.30 -3.50
C ALA A 666 -10.21 19.67 -2.11
N GLY A 667 -9.26 18.82 -1.68
CA GLY A 667 -9.31 18.11 -0.40
C GLY A 667 -10.51 17.17 -0.27
N ARG A 668 -11.00 16.63 -1.39
CA ARG A 668 -12.19 15.77 -1.46
C ARG A 668 -12.13 14.83 -2.67
N TYR A 669 -13.00 13.83 -2.67
CA TYR A 669 -13.16 12.94 -3.82
C TYR A 669 -14.12 13.53 -4.84
N VAL A 670 -13.70 13.59 -6.10
CA VAL A 670 -14.46 14.16 -7.21
C VAL A 670 -14.75 13.11 -8.27
N THR A 671 -15.66 13.40 -9.19
CA THR A 671 -15.89 12.52 -10.35
C THR A 671 -14.59 12.33 -11.12
N ALA A 672 -14.23 11.07 -11.40
CA ALA A 672 -13.00 10.75 -12.10
C ALA A 672 -12.99 11.35 -13.51
N ARG A 673 -11.85 11.94 -13.90
CA ARG A 673 -11.70 12.55 -15.24
C ARG A 673 -11.71 11.52 -16.37
N ALA A 674 -11.24 10.30 -16.09
CA ALA A 674 -11.17 9.20 -17.04
C ALA A 674 -11.29 7.86 -16.32
N THR A 675 -11.80 6.85 -17.02
CA THR A 675 -11.90 5.47 -16.50
C THR A 675 -11.53 4.46 -17.57
N ASN A 676 -10.60 3.55 -17.25
CA ASN A 676 -10.27 2.43 -18.12
C ASN A 676 -11.48 1.47 -18.27
N THR A 677 -11.84 1.13 -19.51
CA THR A 677 -12.96 0.25 -19.85
C THR A 677 -12.55 -0.79 -20.90
N ARG A 678 -11.44 -1.48 -20.67
CA ARG A 678 -10.77 -2.31 -21.69
C ARG A 678 -11.55 -3.59 -22.02
N GLY A 679 -11.85 -3.78 -23.30
CA GLY A 679 -12.34 -5.05 -23.87
C GLY A 679 -11.24 -6.13 -23.94
N LEU A 680 -11.51 -7.25 -24.62
CA LEU A 680 -10.46 -8.22 -24.98
C LEU A 680 -9.79 -7.78 -26.29
N SER A 681 -8.52 -8.12 -26.48
CA SER A 681 -7.75 -7.78 -27.69
C SER A 681 -7.25 -9.03 -28.44
N PRO A 682 -8.14 -9.94 -28.89
CA PRO A 682 -7.75 -11.20 -29.55
C PRO A 682 -7.00 -11.00 -30.87
N GLU A 683 -7.13 -9.83 -31.51
CA GLU A 683 -6.46 -9.45 -32.75
C GLU A 683 -4.96 -9.14 -32.60
N ILE A 684 -4.48 -8.92 -31.37
CA ILE A 684 -3.07 -8.63 -31.12
C ILE A 684 -2.25 -9.91 -31.27
N ASP A 685 -1.47 -9.99 -32.36
CA ASP A 685 -0.42 -10.99 -32.55
C ASP A 685 0.88 -10.55 -31.84
N LEU A 686 1.03 -10.95 -30.58
CA LEU A 686 2.18 -10.60 -29.76
C LEU A 686 3.35 -11.54 -30.03
N LYS A 687 4.39 -11.02 -30.69
CA LYS A 687 5.64 -11.74 -30.98
C LYS A 687 6.71 -11.45 -29.94
N TYR A 688 7.51 -12.44 -29.59
CA TYR A 688 8.53 -12.32 -28.53
C TYR A 688 9.70 -11.45 -28.99
N GLU A 689 10.12 -11.60 -30.23
CA GLU A 689 11.18 -10.86 -30.90
C GLU A 689 10.92 -9.34 -30.95
N ASP A 690 9.65 -8.93 -30.93
CA ASP A 690 9.23 -7.53 -30.93
C ASP A 690 9.18 -6.93 -29.50
N GLN A 691 9.40 -7.73 -28.45
CA GLN A 691 9.34 -7.26 -27.07
C GLN A 691 10.69 -6.78 -26.54
N THR A 692 10.75 -5.51 -26.16
CA THR A 692 11.86 -4.95 -25.38
C THR A 692 11.53 -4.99 -23.89
N LEU A 693 12.20 -5.89 -23.15
CA LEU A 693 12.03 -6.11 -21.71
C LEU A 693 13.34 -5.88 -20.97
N ALA A 694 13.27 -5.43 -19.71
CA ALA A 694 14.43 -5.19 -18.86
C ALA A 694 14.40 -6.02 -17.57
N VAL A 695 15.57 -6.40 -17.07
CA VAL A 695 15.77 -7.08 -15.77
C VAL A 695 16.91 -6.47 -14.97
N TYR A 696 16.84 -6.64 -13.65
CA TYR A 696 17.81 -6.12 -12.70
C TYR A 696 18.24 -7.25 -11.77
N PRO A 697 19.19 -8.11 -12.19
CA PRO A 697 19.73 -9.17 -11.35
C PRO A 697 20.48 -8.61 -10.13
N ALA A 698 20.85 -9.48 -9.18
CA ALA A 698 21.33 -9.07 -7.86
C ALA A 698 22.58 -8.17 -7.89
N ASP A 699 23.46 -8.33 -8.89
CA ASP A 699 24.68 -7.52 -9.07
C ASP A 699 24.42 -6.08 -9.53
N VAL A 700 23.18 -5.74 -9.91
CA VAL A 700 22.77 -4.36 -10.28
C VAL A 700 21.61 -3.84 -9.42
N MET A 701 21.23 -4.58 -8.39
CA MET A 701 20.27 -4.10 -7.39
C MET A 701 20.87 -2.96 -6.54
N PRO A 702 20.02 -2.08 -5.99
CA PRO A 702 20.48 -0.96 -5.18
C PRO A 702 21.12 -1.44 -3.87
N GLN A 703 22.08 -0.65 -3.38
CA GLN A 703 22.61 -0.74 -2.01
C GLN A 703 21.48 -0.52 -1.00
N PRO A 704 21.58 -1.03 0.24
CA PRO A 704 20.49 -1.05 1.22
C PRO A 704 20.19 0.32 1.86
N TYR A 705 20.64 1.43 1.26
CA TYR A 705 20.56 2.76 1.84
C TYR A 705 19.35 3.55 1.37
N PRO A 706 18.77 4.41 2.24
CA PRO A 706 17.60 5.21 1.93
C PRO A 706 17.97 6.48 1.13
N VAL A 707 18.70 6.30 0.03
CA VAL A 707 19.10 7.35 -0.91
C VAL A 707 18.68 6.98 -2.34
N VAL A 708 18.63 7.97 -3.23
CA VAL A 708 18.28 7.78 -4.63
C VAL A 708 19.37 6.99 -5.35
N GLN A 709 19.00 5.93 -6.07
CA GLN A 709 19.89 5.06 -6.84
C GLN A 709 19.23 4.75 -8.20
N PRO A 710 19.43 5.64 -9.20
CA PRO A 710 18.73 5.58 -10.48
C PRO A 710 18.87 4.24 -11.20
N LEU A 711 17.80 3.85 -11.89
CA LEU A 711 17.80 2.68 -12.77
C LEU A 711 18.62 2.94 -14.04
N ASN A 712 19.41 1.94 -14.47
CA ASN A 712 19.95 1.89 -15.82
C ASN A 712 19.12 0.93 -16.67
N ARG A 713 18.15 1.47 -17.40
CA ARG A 713 17.23 0.66 -18.20
C ARG A 713 17.90 0.01 -19.42
N GLU A 714 18.82 0.71 -20.08
CA GLU A 714 19.57 0.17 -21.23
C GLU A 714 20.39 -1.07 -20.83
N ASP A 715 21.07 -1.00 -19.68
CA ASP A 715 21.75 -2.17 -19.12
C ASP A 715 20.76 -3.29 -18.78
N GLY A 716 19.61 -2.96 -18.20
CA GLY A 716 18.55 -3.92 -17.93
C GLY A 716 18.03 -4.64 -19.18
N ILE A 717 17.91 -3.94 -20.31
CA ILE A 717 17.52 -4.53 -21.61
C ILE A 717 18.60 -5.48 -22.13
N LYS A 718 19.87 -5.04 -22.12
CA LYS A 718 21.00 -5.87 -22.52
C LYS A 718 21.06 -7.16 -21.69
N ARG A 719 20.86 -7.04 -20.38
CA ARG A 719 20.83 -8.18 -19.45
C ARG A 719 19.66 -9.11 -19.69
N TYR A 720 18.48 -8.61 -20.04
CA TYR A 720 17.35 -9.46 -20.40
C TYR A 720 17.67 -10.37 -21.59
N ARG A 721 18.25 -9.78 -22.64
CA ARG A 721 18.67 -10.49 -23.85
C ARG A 721 19.79 -11.51 -23.60
N ALA A 722 20.58 -11.32 -22.54
CA ALA A 722 21.67 -12.20 -22.15
C ALA A 722 21.26 -13.32 -21.17
N LEU A 723 19.99 -13.37 -20.71
CA LEU A 723 19.54 -14.44 -19.83
C LEU A 723 19.55 -15.78 -20.57
N LEU A 724 19.99 -16.82 -19.86
CA LEU A 724 20.10 -18.17 -20.41
C LEU A 724 18.76 -18.90 -20.38
N LEU A 725 18.57 -19.83 -21.32
CA LEU A 725 17.53 -20.84 -21.19
C LEU A 725 17.85 -21.80 -20.03
N PRO A 726 16.84 -22.36 -19.34
CA PRO A 726 17.05 -23.30 -18.24
C PRO A 726 17.92 -24.51 -18.60
N GLN A 727 17.80 -25.03 -19.83
CA GLN A 727 18.60 -26.16 -20.30
C GLN A 727 20.08 -25.79 -20.48
N GLU A 728 20.35 -24.58 -21.01
CA GLU A 728 21.71 -24.08 -21.21
C GLU A 728 22.41 -23.87 -19.87
N TYR A 729 21.71 -23.27 -18.90
CA TYR A 729 22.20 -23.09 -17.53
C TYR A 729 22.54 -24.44 -16.88
N GLN A 730 21.63 -25.42 -16.94
CA GLN A 730 21.85 -26.75 -16.38
C GLN A 730 23.01 -27.48 -17.06
N ALA A 731 23.16 -27.35 -18.37
CA ALA A 731 24.27 -27.95 -19.11
C ALA A 731 25.63 -27.34 -18.70
N ARG A 732 25.69 -26.01 -18.50
CA ARG A 732 26.88 -25.34 -17.97
C ARG A 732 27.20 -25.79 -16.55
N LEU A 733 26.18 -25.88 -15.68
CA LEU A 733 26.33 -26.37 -14.32
C LEU A 733 26.87 -27.81 -14.27
N ALA A 734 26.38 -28.69 -15.15
CA ALA A 734 26.85 -30.06 -15.26
C ALA A 734 28.32 -30.17 -15.72
N ARG A 735 28.84 -29.17 -16.44
CA ARG A 735 30.26 -29.06 -16.82
C ARG A 735 31.12 -28.34 -15.79
N GLY A 736 30.54 -27.85 -14.68
CA GLY A 736 31.24 -27.04 -13.68
C GLY A 736 31.49 -25.59 -14.10
N GLU A 737 30.88 -25.11 -15.20
CA GLU A 737 31.07 -23.75 -15.74
C GLU A 737 30.18 -22.73 -15.01
N THR A 738 30.48 -22.45 -13.74
CA THR A 738 29.59 -21.68 -12.85
C THR A 738 29.70 -20.16 -12.98
N ASP A 739 30.73 -19.66 -13.67
CA ASP A 739 31.02 -18.24 -13.76
C ASP A 739 29.90 -17.48 -14.49
N GLY A 740 29.34 -16.46 -13.83
CA GLY A 740 28.28 -15.62 -14.38
C GLY A 740 26.91 -16.30 -14.55
N LEU A 741 26.71 -17.53 -14.05
CA LEU A 741 25.40 -18.21 -14.12
C LEU A 741 24.32 -17.47 -13.33
N ALA A 742 24.61 -17.13 -12.08
CA ALA A 742 23.74 -16.35 -11.21
C ALA A 742 24.61 -15.31 -10.49
N PRO A 743 24.63 -14.06 -10.96
CA PRO A 743 25.47 -13.04 -10.36
C PRO A 743 25.00 -12.75 -8.92
N GLY A 744 25.95 -12.67 -7.99
CA GLY A 744 25.70 -12.40 -6.58
C GLY A 744 25.33 -10.94 -6.31
N PRO A 745 24.88 -10.60 -5.09
CA PRO A 745 24.62 -9.22 -4.72
C PRO A 745 25.92 -8.41 -4.72
N LYS A 746 25.80 -7.10 -4.96
CA LYS A 746 26.93 -6.17 -4.77
C LYS A 746 27.44 -6.26 -3.33
N ALA A 747 28.76 -6.10 -3.17
CA ALA A 747 29.33 -5.84 -1.85
C ALA A 747 28.71 -4.56 -1.27
N VAL A 748 28.42 -4.58 0.03
CA VAL A 748 27.89 -3.43 0.74
C VAL A 748 29.00 -2.38 0.85
N GLU A 749 28.76 -1.20 0.28
CA GLU A 749 29.68 -0.05 0.30
C GLU A 749 29.61 0.69 1.65
N GLU A 750 30.39 1.76 1.85
CA GLU A 750 30.16 2.62 3.01
C GLU A 750 28.84 3.40 2.85
N PRO A 751 28.01 3.50 3.92
CA PRO A 751 26.72 4.14 3.83
C PRO A 751 26.86 5.66 3.62
N PRO A 752 26.20 6.26 2.61
CA PRO A 752 26.22 7.72 2.39
C PRO A 752 25.42 8.49 3.44
N VAL A 753 24.66 7.77 4.28
CA VAL A 753 23.84 8.28 5.38
C VAL A 753 23.90 7.31 6.55
N PHE A 754 23.86 7.78 7.80
CA PHE A 754 23.92 6.94 9.00
C PHE A 754 22.75 7.23 9.95
N PRO A 755 22.32 6.26 10.75
CA PRO A 755 21.19 6.43 11.67
C PRO A 755 21.59 7.23 12.90
N VAL A 756 20.71 8.14 13.31
CA VAL A 756 20.73 8.87 14.58
C VAL A 756 19.37 8.76 15.27
N VAL A 757 19.30 9.10 16.55
CA VAL A 757 18.05 9.17 17.31
C VAL A 757 17.77 10.60 17.73
N VAL A 758 16.49 10.99 17.69
CA VAL A 758 16.02 12.23 18.32
C VAL A 758 16.17 12.06 19.83
N ALA A 759 17.17 12.72 20.42
CA ALA A 759 17.40 12.73 21.85
C ALA A 759 16.43 13.65 22.58
N LYS A 760 16.10 14.79 21.96
CA LYS A 760 15.21 15.80 22.51
C LYS A 760 14.44 16.51 21.41
N ARG A 761 13.18 16.84 21.66
CA ARG A 761 12.41 17.81 20.87
C ARG A 761 11.85 18.90 21.77
N GLN A 762 11.94 20.15 21.32
CA GLN A 762 11.32 21.29 21.99
C GLN A 762 10.63 22.19 20.97
N ASP A 763 9.34 22.48 21.18
CA ASP A 763 8.65 23.48 20.37
C ASP A 763 9.03 24.88 20.88
N LEU A 764 9.68 25.67 20.04
CA LEU A 764 10.15 27.03 20.35
C LEU A 764 9.11 28.11 19.97
N GLY A 765 8.10 27.72 19.21
CA GLY A 765 6.95 28.51 18.81
C GLY A 765 5.94 27.63 18.06
N PRO A 766 4.79 28.17 17.61
CA PRO A 766 3.77 27.39 16.90
C PRO A 766 4.30 26.62 15.67
N ASP A 767 5.26 27.22 14.97
CA ASP A 767 5.83 26.69 13.73
C ASP A 767 7.33 26.41 13.82
N ILE A 768 7.99 26.58 14.97
CA ILE A 768 9.44 26.33 15.11
C ILE A 768 9.69 25.23 16.14
N ALA A 769 10.43 24.20 15.75
CA ALA A 769 10.84 23.12 16.65
C ALA A 769 12.36 22.91 16.62
N ARG A 770 12.93 22.67 17.80
CA ARG A 770 14.33 22.33 18.02
C ARG A 770 14.45 20.83 18.21
N PHE A 771 15.44 20.23 17.56
CA PHE A 771 15.76 18.81 17.67
C PHE A 771 17.21 18.64 18.10
N GLU A 772 17.44 17.76 19.06
CA GLU A 772 18.77 17.23 19.36
C GLU A 772 18.88 15.82 18.79
N LEU A 773 19.90 15.56 17.99
CA LEU A 773 20.20 14.27 17.40
C LEU A 773 21.47 13.71 18.01
N ARG A 774 21.49 12.42 18.35
CA ARG A 774 22.69 11.71 18.82
C ARG A 774 22.87 10.40 18.08
N ARG A 775 24.08 9.84 18.08
CA ARG A 775 24.27 8.49 17.54
C ARG A 775 23.44 7.47 18.31
N ALA A 776 22.87 6.52 17.58
CA ALA A 776 22.07 5.46 18.17
C ALA A 776 22.88 4.52 19.08
N ASP A 777 24.19 4.42 18.85
CA ASP A 777 25.15 3.61 19.61
C ASP A 777 25.79 4.36 20.79
N GLY A 778 25.44 5.64 21.00
CA GLY A 778 25.97 6.48 22.07
C GLY A 778 27.37 7.04 21.82
N GLY A 779 27.98 6.79 20.66
CA GLY A 779 29.28 7.38 20.29
C GLY A 779 29.18 8.84 19.83
N ASP A 780 30.34 9.45 19.61
CA ASP A 780 30.45 10.79 19.04
C ASP A 780 30.01 10.86 17.58
N LEU A 781 29.31 11.93 17.24
CA LEU A 781 29.01 12.30 15.86
C LEU A 781 30.28 12.77 15.12
N PRO A 782 30.28 12.72 13.77
CA PRO A 782 31.33 13.34 12.96
C PRO A 782 31.56 14.80 13.34
N ALA A 783 32.79 15.29 13.24
CA ALA A 783 33.04 16.72 13.44
C ALA A 783 32.45 17.54 12.28
N PHE A 784 32.06 18.78 12.55
CA PHE A 784 31.60 19.73 11.53
C PHE A 784 32.22 21.11 11.74
N THR A 785 32.20 21.94 10.70
CA THR A 785 32.65 23.34 10.75
C THR A 785 31.47 24.30 10.73
N ALA A 786 31.63 25.49 11.31
CA ALA A 786 30.57 26.49 11.37
C ALA A 786 29.99 26.82 9.98
N GLY A 787 28.66 26.86 9.88
CA GLY A 787 27.91 26.99 8.62
C GLY A 787 27.52 25.66 7.97
N ALA A 788 27.95 24.51 8.51
CA ALA A 788 27.59 23.21 7.96
C ALA A 788 26.10 22.87 8.09
N HIS A 789 25.62 22.06 7.15
CA HIS A 789 24.31 21.43 7.16
C HIS A 789 24.43 19.91 7.02
N ILE A 790 23.33 19.22 7.30
CA ILE A 790 23.16 17.79 7.03
C ILE A 790 21.91 17.59 6.18
N ASP A 791 21.92 16.55 5.35
CA ASP A 791 20.70 16.03 4.76
C ASP A 791 20.01 15.13 5.78
N VAL A 792 18.72 15.35 6.02
CA VAL A 792 17.87 14.52 6.86
C VAL A 792 16.88 13.79 5.95
N VAL A 793 16.90 12.45 6.00
CA VAL A 793 15.92 11.60 5.35
C VAL A 793 14.72 11.45 6.29
N ILE A 794 13.75 12.35 6.14
CA ILE A 794 12.54 12.42 6.97
C ILE A 794 11.63 11.23 6.66
N ALA A 795 11.45 10.98 5.38
CA ALA A 795 10.77 9.83 4.79
C ALA A 795 11.42 9.56 3.43
N PRO A 796 11.20 8.39 2.81
CA PRO A 796 11.78 8.07 1.50
C PRO A 796 11.54 9.14 0.42
N GLU A 797 10.39 9.81 0.44
CA GLU A 797 10.04 10.90 -0.49
C GLU A 797 10.53 12.31 -0.04
N TYR A 798 11.07 12.42 1.18
CA TYR A 798 11.42 13.69 1.82
C TYR A 798 12.85 13.68 2.38
N GLN A 799 13.82 14.00 1.52
CA GLN A 799 15.17 14.39 1.94
C GLN A 799 15.30 15.92 1.96
N ARG A 800 15.74 16.50 3.09
CA ARG A 800 15.86 17.95 3.26
C ARG A 800 17.19 18.31 3.92
N GLN A 801 17.75 19.44 3.51
CA GLN A 801 18.91 20.04 4.14
C GLN A 801 18.47 20.87 5.33
N TYR A 802 19.15 20.69 6.46
CA TYR A 802 19.00 21.54 7.62
C TYR A 802 20.38 21.95 8.13
N SER A 803 20.60 23.26 8.25
CA SER A 803 21.80 23.81 8.86
C SER A 803 21.87 23.37 10.33
N LEU A 804 23.07 23.00 10.77
CA LEU A 804 23.33 22.72 12.18
C LEU A 804 23.22 24.04 12.97
N ALA A 805 22.79 23.94 14.22
CA ALA A 805 22.53 25.09 15.10
C ALA A 805 23.17 24.93 16.49
N GLY A 806 24.03 23.92 16.67
CA GLY A 806 24.72 23.63 17.93
C GLY A 806 26.17 24.11 17.93
N ASP A 807 26.85 23.93 19.06
CA ASP A 807 28.30 24.19 19.15
C ASP A 807 29.08 23.15 18.30
N PRO A 808 29.89 23.57 17.31
CA PRO A 808 30.75 22.66 16.54
C PRO A 808 31.72 21.81 17.37
N ALA A 809 32.03 22.22 18.61
CA ALA A 809 32.89 21.47 19.52
C ALA A 809 32.15 20.33 20.26
N ASP A 810 30.82 20.40 20.37
CA ASP A 810 30.02 19.35 21.02
C ASP A 810 29.70 18.22 20.04
N ARG A 811 30.47 17.15 20.10
CA ARG A 811 30.28 15.96 19.25
C ARG A 811 29.28 14.96 19.81
N SER A 812 28.76 15.18 21.02
CA SER A 812 27.77 14.29 21.62
C SER A 812 26.40 14.43 20.97
N LYS A 813 26.12 15.57 20.31
CA LYS A 813 24.85 15.85 19.66
C LYS A 813 24.97 16.84 18.50
N TYR A 814 24.04 16.73 17.56
CA TYR A 814 23.73 17.78 16.60
C TYR A 814 22.43 18.48 17.01
N VAL A 815 22.36 19.79 16.81
CA VAL A 815 21.14 20.58 17.05
C VAL A 815 20.60 21.08 15.72
N LEU A 816 19.30 20.89 15.49
CA LEU A 816 18.58 21.42 14.32
C LEU A 816 17.46 22.35 14.75
N GLY A 817 17.26 23.43 13.99
CA GLY A 817 16.07 24.29 14.06
C GLY A 817 15.22 24.12 12.81
N LEU A 818 13.98 23.71 12.97
CA LEU A 818 13.05 23.45 11.87
C LEU A 818 11.89 24.43 11.91
N LEU A 819 11.57 25.00 10.76
CA LEU A 819 10.35 25.78 10.52
C LEU A 819 9.30 24.89 9.83
N ARG A 820 8.07 24.87 10.34
CA ARG A 820 6.92 24.23 9.72
C ARG A 820 6.43 25.09 8.56
N GLU A 821 6.46 24.53 7.36
CA GLU A 821 5.91 25.16 6.17
C GLU A 821 4.56 24.50 5.84
N ALA A 822 3.45 25.19 6.10
CA ALA A 822 2.12 24.64 5.90
C ALA A 822 1.83 24.30 4.42
N GLU A 823 2.27 25.15 3.49
CA GLU A 823 2.15 24.94 2.04
C GLU A 823 3.41 24.31 1.43
N GLY A 824 4.32 23.80 2.28
CA GLY A 824 5.57 23.20 1.85
C GLY A 824 5.40 21.81 1.25
N ARG A 825 6.52 21.19 0.85
CA ARG A 825 6.58 19.85 0.27
C ARG A 825 6.31 18.70 1.28
N GLY A 826 5.57 18.94 2.36
CA GLY A 826 5.16 17.93 3.37
C GLY A 826 6.20 17.51 4.43
N GLY A 827 7.51 17.53 4.11
CA GLY A 827 8.56 17.02 5.02
C GLY A 827 8.63 17.72 6.39
N SER A 828 8.59 19.05 6.43
CA SER A 828 8.65 19.82 7.70
C SER A 828 7.39 19.61 8.54
N ALA A 829 6.21 19.62 7.93
CA ALA A 829 4.95 19.28 8.62
C ALA A 829 4.98 17.86 9.21
N LEU A 830 5.56 16.89 8.50
CA LEU A 830 5.71 15.52 9.00
C LEU A 830 6.64 15.47 10.21
N MET A 831 7.82 16.11 10.15
CA MET A 831 8.72 16.24 11.31
C MET A 831 8.00 16.80 12.54
N HIS A 832 7.23 17.88 12.38
CA HIS A 832 6.47 18.48 13.47
C HIS A 832 5.33 17.59 13.98
N ARG A 833 4.68 16.80 13.12
CA ARG A 833 3.56 15.95 13.54
C ARG A 833 4.04 14.72 14.29
N ILE A 834 5.05 13.99 13.79
CA ILE A 834 5.36 12.63 14.26
C ILE A 834 6.72 12.42 14.91
N PHE A 835 7.70 13.33 14.74
CA PHE A 835 9.03 13.12 15.33
C PHE A 835 9.02 13.53 16.80
N ARG A 836 9.37 12.58 17.66
CA ARG A 836 9.47 12.70 19.12
C ARG A 836 10.74 11.98 19.59
N GLU A 837 11.07 12.14 20.87
CA GLU A 837 12.24 11.51 21.48
C GLU A 837 12.27 9.99 21.27
N GLY A 838 13.46 9.43 21.06
CA GLY A 838 13.67 8.01 20.77
C GLY A 838 13.51 7.62 19.29
N ARG A 839 12.92 8.49 18.47
CA ARG A 839 12.70 8.19 17.05
C ARG A 839 14.02 8.16 16.27
N ARG A 840 14.21 7.11 15.45
CA ARG A 840 15.35 6.98 14.54
C ARG A 840 15.14 7.80 13.26
N VAL A 841 16.21 8.39 12.74
CA VAL A 841 16.26 9.11 11.47
C VAL A 841 17.61 8.92 10.80
N PHE A 842 17.67 8.96 9.47
CA PHE A 842 18.95 8.88 8.73
C PHE A 842 19.42 10.28 8.37
N ILE A 843 20.72 10.52 8.55
CA ILE A 843 21.36 11.78 8.20
C ILE A 843 22.62 11.55 7.37
N SER A 844 22.96 12.51 6.49
CA SER A 844 24.28 12.52 5.85
C SER A 844 25.37 12.94 6.86
N PRO A 845 26.65 12.66 6.56
CA PRO A 845 27.74 13.43 7.12
C PRO A 845 27.56 14.94 6.88
N PRO A 846 28.08 15.81 7.77
CA PRO A 846 28.03 17.25 7.59
C PRO A 846 28.70 17.69 6.29
N ARG A 847 28.07 18.61 5.58
CA ARG A 847 28.62 19.31 4.41
C ARG A 847 28.58 20.80 4.69
N ASN A 848 29.55 21.55 4.19
CA ASN A 848 29.61 22.99 4.42
C ASN A 848 29.78 23.75 3.12
N HIS A 849 28.70 24.37 2.65
CA HIS A 849 28.71 25.30 1.51
C HIS A 849 28.71 26.76 1.96
N PHE A 850 28.74 27.01 3.27
CA PHE A 850 28.69 28.33 3.87
C PHE A 850 29.81 28.50 4.91
N PRO A 851 31.08 28.27 4.52
CA PRO A 851 32.20 28.23 5.47
C PRO A 851 32.48 29.60 6.08
N LEU A 852 32.82 29.59 7.37
CA LEU A 852 33.28 30.76 8.10
C LEU A 852 34.78 31.03 7.83
N ASP A 853 35.11 32.27 7.48
CA ASP A 853 36.48 32.79 7.46
C ASP A 853 36.94 33.08 8.91
N GLU A 854 37.63 32.11 9.51
CA GLU A 854 38.12 32.16 10.90
C GLU A 854 39.25 33.20 11.13
N ALA A 855 39.82 33.74 10.04
CA ALA A 855 40.87 34.74 10.09
C ALA A 855 40.33 36.18 9.99
N ALA A 856 39.04 36.37 9.70
CA ALA A 856 38.44 37.68 9.58
C ALA A 856 38.57 38.48 10.90
N PRO A 857 39.06 39.73 10.85
CA PRO A 857 39.16 40.57 12.04
C PRO A 857 37.79 40.96 12.61
N PHE A 858 36.73 40.95 11.79
CA PHE A 858 35.35 41.15 12.20
C PHE A 858 34.39 40.40 11.27
N SER A 859 33.37 39.76 11.86
CA SER A 859 32.29 39.10 11.12
C SER A 859 30.92 39.65 11.51
N LEU A 860 30.15 40.11 10.53
CA LEU A 860 28.76 40.53 10.72
C LEU A 860 27.81 39.40 10.33
N LEU A 861 27.04 38.87 11.29
CA LEU A 861 26.11 37.77 11.10
C LEU A 861 24.67 38.30 11.05
N MET A 862 24.00 38.17 9.91
CA MET A 862 22.67 38.75 9.65
C MET A 862 21.63 37.64 9.40
N ALA A 863 20.82 37.33 10.42
CA ALA A 863 19.84 36.25 10.38
C ALA A 863 18.39 36.76 10.23
N GLY A 864 17.62 36.16 9.31
CA GLY A 864 16.19 36.39 9.16
C GLY A 864 15.38 35.12 9.45
N GLY A 865 14.55 35.12 10.51
CA GLY A 865 13.75 33.97 10.93
C GLY A 865 14.61 32.72 11.17
N ILE A 866 14.23 31.57 10.61
CA ILE A 866 14.99 30.32 10.80
C ILE A 866 16.42 30.38 10.23
N GLY A 867 16.75 31.40 9.43
CA GLY A 867 18.12 31.76 9.00
C GLY A 867 19.15 31.94 10.10
N VAL A 868 18.73 31.98 11.37
CA VAL A 868 19.60 32.07 12.53
C VAL A 868 20.42 30.80 12.78
N THR A 869 19.99 29.64 12.29
CA THR A 869 20.62 28.34 12.58
C THR A 869 22.11 28.28 12.19
N PRO A 870 22.54 28.54 10.94
CA PRO A 870 23.97 28.54 10.62
C PRO A 870 24.74 29.63 11.37
N MET A 871 24.10 30.77 11.68
CA MET A 871 24.74 31.89 12.38
C MET A 871 25.08 31.57 13.83
N ILE A 872 24.28 30.73 14.51
CA ILE A 872 24.58 30.24 15.87
C ILE A 872 25.92 29.49 15.87
N THR A 873 26.13 28.60 14.90
CA THR A 873 27.38 27.82 14.81
C THR A 873 28.60 28.73 14.56
N MET A 874 28.43 29.79 13.78
CA MET A 874 29.46 30.80 13.51
C MET A 874 29.78 31.61 14.76
N ALA A 875 28.76 32.04 15.52
CA ALA A 875 28.94 32.77 16.77
C ALA A 875 29.70 31.92 17.82
N HIS A 876 29.33 30.64 17.98
CA HIS A 876 30.09 29.71 18.84
C HIS A 876 31.56 29.63 18.43
N ARG A 877 31.84 29.44 17.14
CA ARG A 877 33.22 29.30 16.64
C ARG A 877 34.03 30.59 16.78
N LEU A 878 33.45 31.74 16.44
CA LEU A 878 34.13 33.04 16.57
C LEU A 878 34.42 33.36 18.04
N HIS A 879 33.48 33.11 18.94
CA HIS A 879 33.70 33.26 20.38
C HIS A 879 34.81 32.36 20.89
N ALA A 880 34.81 31.07 20.52
CA ALA A 880 35.86 30.11 20.91
C ALA A 880 37.26 30.51 20.40
N LEU A 881 37.33 31.22 19.26
CA LEU A 881 38.56 31.74 18.69
C LEU A 881 38.94 33.15 19.21
N GLY A 882 38.10 33.78 20.03
CA GLY A 882 38.29 35.17 20.48
C GLY A 882 38.22 36.21 19.35
N ARG A 883 37.49 35.92 18.27
CA ARG A 883 37.29 36.83 17.13
C ARG A 883 36.12 37.78 17.37
N ASP A 884 36.21 38.99 16.82
CA ASP A 884 35.17 39.99 16.96
C ASP A 884 34.00 39.74 16.00
N PHE A 885 32.76 39.90 16.48
CA PHE A 885 31.56 39.70 15.67
C PHE A 885 30.33 40.39 16.28
N ALA A 886 29.30 40.55 15.44
CA ALA A 886 27.96 40.95 15.86
C ALA A 886 26.91 40.09 15.16
N LEU A 887 25.94 39.57 15.92
CA LEU A 887 24.81 38.79 15.42
C LEU A 887 23.53 39.62 15.48
N HIS A 888 22.95 39.94 14.33
CA HIS A 888 21.63 40.57 14.25
C HIS A 888 20.59 39.55 13.81
N TYR A 889 19.64 39.27 14.72
CA TYR A 889 18.56 38.32 14.49
C TYR A 889 17.24 39.06 14.29
N SER A 890 16.68 38.97 13.08
CA SER A 890 15.41 39.62 12.71
C SER A 890 14.27 38.62 12.61
N ALA A 891 13.14 38.93 13.24
CA ALA A 891 11.91 38.12 13.19
C ALA A 891 10.63 38.97 13.16
N GLY A 892 9.49 38.31 12.93
CA GLY A 892 8.17 38.95 12.98
C GLY A 892 7.82 39.41 14.39
N ASP A 893 7.79 38.47 15.32
CA ASP A 893 7.45 38.62 16.74
C ASP A 893 8.27 37.61 17.56
N ALA A 894 8.04 37.57 18.88
CA ALA A 894 8.75 36.68 19.79
C ALA A 894 8.51 35.19 19.48
N GLN A 895 7.32 34.80 18.98
CA GLN A 895 7.03 33.41 18.62
C GLN A 895 7.76 32.98 17.34
N ALA A 896 7.94 33.89 16.39
CA ALA A 896 8.77 33.69 15.21
C ALA A 896 10.27 33.75 15.50
N ALA A 897 10.68 34.22 16.69
CA ALA A 897 12.06 34.34 17.14
C ALA A 897 12.48 33.16 18.05
N GLY A 898 12.14 31.91 17.68
CA GLY A 898 12.20 30.76 18.59
C GLY A 898 13.54 30.53 19.32
N PHE A 899 14.69 30.84 18.69
CA PHE A 899 16.01 30.69 19.29
C PHE A 899 16.44 31.86 20.21
N ALA A 900 15.68 32.94 20.31
CA ALA A 900 16.07 34.12 21.11
C ALA A 900 16.38 33.80 22.59
N PRO A 901 15.61 32.95 23.30
CA PRO A 901 15.96 32.55 24.67
C PRO A 901 17.29 31.80 24.76
N GLU A 902 17.60 30.95 23.76
CA GLU A 902 18.85 30.18 23.72
C GLU A 902 20.05 31.09 23.46
N LEU A 903 19.92 32.07 22.57
CA LEU A 903 20.94 33.09 22.29
C LEU A 903 21.25 33.95 23.52
N ALA A 904 20.21 34.35 24.27
CA ALA A 904 20.37 35.15 25.48
C ALA A 904 21.08 34.41 26.63
N ALA A 905 21.12 33.07 26.58
CA ALA A 905 21.79 32.23 27.56
C ALA A 905 23.27 31.93 27.21
N GLN A 906 23.77 32.40 26.06
CA GLN A 906 25.14 32.15 25.62
C GLN A 906 26.14 33.09 26.28
N ALA A 907 27.40 32.64 26.40
CA ALA A 907 28.50 33.48 26.89
C ALA A 907 28.79 34.70 26.00
N TRP A 908 28.31 34.68 24.76
CA TRP A 908 28.43 35.76 23.76
C TRP A 908 27.11 36.51 23.52
N ALA A 909 26.15 36.42 24.45
CA ALA A 909 24.85 37.07 24.33
C ALA A 909 24.94 38.60 24.15
N ASP A 910 25.98 39.24 24.69
CA ASP A 910 26.30 40.66 24.53
C ASP A 910 26.58 41.07 23.08
N ARG A 911 26.96 40.10 22.22
CA ARG A 911 27.18 40.29 20.78
C ARG A 911 25.92 40.07 19.94
N THR A 912 24.78 39.80 20.57
CA THR A 912 23.51 39.48 19.88
C THR A 912 22.49 40.61 19.99
N HIS A 913 21.85 40.94 18.87
CA HIS A 913 20.85 41.99 18.76
C HIS A 913 19.58 41.45 18.11
N LEU A 914 18.47 41.44 18.85
CA LEU A 914 17.16 40.97 18.38
C LEU A 914 16.34 42.13 17.81
N HIS A 915 15.73 41.91 16.64
CA HIS A 915 14.90 42.89 15.94
C HIS A 915 13.52 42.30 15.64
N LEU A 916 12.47 42.80 16.30
CA LEU A 916 11.08 42.33 16.16
C LEU A 916 10.24 43.32 15.37
N SER A 917 10.00 43.00 14.09
CA SER A 917 9.40 43.92 13.14
C SER A 917 7.94 44.28 13.43
N LYS A 918 7.12 43.36 13.97
CA LYS A 918 5.72 43.66 14.36
C LYS A 918 5.63 44.54 15.60
N SER A 919 6.70 44.60 16.41
CA SER A 919 6.81 45.48 17.58
C SER A 919 7.42 46.85 17.24
N GLY A 920 7.57 47.17 15.96
CA GLY A 920 8.21 48.42 15.49
C GLY A 920 9.73 48.43 15.58
N GLN A 921 10.37 47.35 16.03
CA GLN A 921 11.82 47.24 16.23
C GLN A 921 12.49 46.56 15.02
N ARG A 922 12.29 47.09 13.81
CA ARG A 922 12.93 46.56 12.60
C ARG A 922 14.41 46.99 12.57
N ALA A 923 15.30 46.09 12.16
CA ALA A 923 16.71 46.40 11.95
C ALA A 923 16.86 47.51 10.90
N ASP A 924 17.45 48.64 11.29
CA ASP A 924 17.86 49.70 10.37
C ASP A 924 19.21 49.30 9.76
N LEU A 925 19.15 48.62 8.61
CA LEU A 925 20.34 48.07 7.93
C LEU A 925 21.38 49.15 7.60
N THR A 926 20.96 50.40 7.38
CA THR A 926 21.87 51.51 7.07
C THR A 926 22.73 51.97 8.25
N LYS A 927 22.25 51.70 9.48
CA LYS A 927 22.95 51.97 10.73
C LYS A 927 23.69 50.75 11.26
N VAL A 928 23.08 49.58 11.11
CA VAL A 928 23.61 48.31 11.64
C VAL A 928 24.81 47.83 10.83
N ILE A 929 24.80 48.02 9.50
CA ILE A 929 25.90 47.59 8.63
C ILE A 929 26.96 48.72 8.58
N PRO A 930 28.19 48.48 9.06
CA PRO A 930 29.25 49.48 9.05
C PRO A 930 29.81 49.69 7.63
N ALA A 931 30.59 50.75 7.45
CA ALA A 931 31.44 50.89 6.26
C ALA A 931 32.43 49.72 6.18
N TYR A 932 32.74 49.29 4.95
CA TYR A 932 33.71 48.21 4.76
C TYR A 932 35.10 48.59 5.27
N ALA A 933 35.73 47.67 6.00
CA ALA A 933 37.16 47.72 6.32
C ALA A 933 37.84 46.43 5.79
N PRO A 934 39.13 46.49 5.39
CA PRO A 934 39.82 45.34 4.84
C PRO A 934 39.70 44.09 5.73
N GLY A 935 39.29 42.98 5.12
CA GLY A 935 39.15 41.68 5.80
C GLY A 935 37.81 41.46 6.53
N PHE A 936 36.95 42.47 6.65
CA PHE A 936 35.62 42.28 7.24
C PHE A 936 34.79 41.30 6.39
N ARG A 937 33.96 40.47 7.04
CA ARG A 937 33.07 39.52 6.37
C ARG A 937 31.64 39.71 6.83
N LEU A 938 30.69 39.57 5.89
CA LEU A 938 29.26 39.62 6.17
C LEU A 938 28.63 38.30 5.72
N TYR A 939 27.91 37.68 6.64
CA TYR A 939 27.18 36.43 6.43
C TYR A 939 25.69 36.70 6.58
N THR A 940 24.86 36.27 5.63
CA THR A 940 23.41 36.39 5.75
C THR A 940 22.65 35.14 5.33
N CYS A 941 21.57 34.84 6.05
CA CYS A 941 20.68 33.73 5.75
C CYS A 941 19.24 34.09 6.19
N GLY A 942 18.26 33.76 5.36
CA GLY A 942 16.84 34.07 5.59
C GLY A 942 16.02 34.01 4.30
N SER A 943 14.89 34.73 4.25
CA SER A 943 14.14 34.87 3.00
C SER A 943 14.94 35.64 1.94
N ASN A 944 14.75 35.37 0.64
CA ASN A 944 15.43 36.09 -0.44
C ASN A 944 15.32 37.61 -0.27
N ARG A 945 14.11 38.11 0.02
CA ARG A 945 13.86 39.53 0.26
C ARG A 945 14.72 40.12 1.39
N TYR A 946 14.94 39.36 2.46
CA TYR A 946 15.78 39.80 3.57
C TYR A 946 17.25 39.85 3.18
N MET A 947 17.76 38.77 2.57
CA MET A 947 19.17 38.66 2.18
C MET A 947 19.54 39.69 1.12
N ASP A 948 18.67 39.91 0.12
CA ASP A 948 18.88 40.94 -0.91
C ASP A 948 18.95 42.33 -0.27
N ALA A 949 18.06 42.65 0.68
CA ALA A 949 18.08 43.94 1.38
C ALA A 949 19.37 44.15 2.20
N VAL A 950 19.89 43.09 2.84
CA VAL A 950 21.17 43.13 3.56
C VAL A 950 22.33 43.40 2.60
N PHE A 951 22.39 42.69 1.47
CA PHE A 951 23.46 42.85 0.49
C PHE A 951 23.42 44.24 -0.17
N GLU A 952 22.25 44.74 -0.54
CA GLU A 952 22.13 46.08 -1.12
C GLU A 952 22.58 47.17 -0.12
N ALA A 953 22.21 47.04 1.15
CA ALA A 953 22.68 47.95 2.19
C ALA A 953 24.21 47.87 2.42
N ALA A 954 24.80 46.68 2.34
CA ALA A 954 26.24 46.49 2.46
C ALA A 954 27.01 47.04 1.24
N LYS A 955 26.52 46.79 0.02
CA LYS A 955 27.11 47.37 -1.21
C LYS A 955 27.10 48.89 -1.18
N ALA A 956 26.01 49.50 -0.70
CA ALA A 956 25.92 50.95 -0.50
C ALA A 956 26.95 51.50 0.52
N LYS A 957 27.54 50.64 1.36
CA LYS A 957 28.59 50.93 2.34
C LYS A 957 29.99 50.50 1.88
N GLY A 958 30.16 50.19 0.60
CA GLY A 958 31.45 49.88 -0.02
C GLY A 958 31.95 48.45 0.19
N TRP A 959 31.09 47.52 0.61
CA TRP A 959 31.48 46.11 0.76
C TRP A 959 31.72 45.46 -0.62
N PRO A 960 32.88 44.83 -0.85
CA PRO A 960 33.14 44.09 -2.07
C PRO A 960 32.36 42.78 -2.08
N GLU A 961 31.98 42.30 -3.26
CA GLU A 961 31.19 41.07 -3.43
C GLU A 961 31.85 39.85 -2.76
N ALA A 962 33.18 39.74 -2.84
CA ALA A 962 33.94 38.68 -2.19
C ALA A 962 33.83 38.65 -0.65
N ALA A 963 33.38 39.74 -0.01
CA ALA A 963 33.16 39.83 1.44
C ALA A 963 31.70 39.56 1.86
N LEU A 964 30.79 39.35 0.90
CA LEU A 964 29.37 39.12 1.11
C LEU A 964 29.04 37.64 0.86
N LEU A 965 28.68 36.91 1.92
CA LEU A 965 28.33 35.50 1.83
C LEU A 965 26.85 35.30 2.18
N ARG A 966 26.14 34.49 1.39
CA ARG A 966 24.76 34.09 1.67
C ARG A 966 24.53 32.60 1.44
N GLU A 967 23.61 32.02 2.19
CA GLU A 967 23.11 30.65 2.01
C GLU A 967 21.61 30.70 1.65
N TYR A 968 21.20 29.89 0.67
CA TYR A 968 19.80 29.75 0.29
C TYR A 968 19.20 28.49 0.92
N PHE A 969 18.01 28.60 1.52
CA PHE A 969 17.26 27.44 2.01
C PHE A 969 16.54 26.64 0.91
N THR A 970 16.37 27.20 -0.28
CA THR A 970 15.67 26.54 -1.39
C THR A 970 16.38 26.84 -2.70
N VAL A 971 16.93 25.81 -3.34
CA VAL A 971 17.48 25.88 -4.69
C VAL A 971 16.30 25.95 -5.69
N PRO A 972 16.29 26.88 -6.67
CA PRO A 972 15.26 26.92 -7.71
C PRO A 972 15.23 25.62 -8.52
N GLU A 973 14.04 25.05 -8.77
CA GLU A 973 13.89 23.87 -9.61
C GLU A 973 13.95 24.23 -11.11
N PRO A 974 14.58 23.40 -11.97
CA PRO A 974 14.48 23.56 -13.41
C PRO A 974 13.04 23.31 -13.91
N PRO A 975 12.60 23.93 -15.02
CA PRO A 975 11.22 23.84 -15.50
C PRO A 975 10.85 22.46 -16.07
N ASP A 976 9.58 22.08 -15.92
CA ASP A 976 8.99 20.85 -16.47
C ASP A 976 8.86 20.90 -18.02
N TRP A 977 8.65 19.72 -18.64
CA TRP A 977 8.40 19.60 -20.07
C TRP A 977 7.15 20.38 -20.50
N VAL A 978 7.31 21.28 -21.48
CA VAL A 978 6.20 22.05 -22.05
C VAL A 978 5.69 21.33 -23.30
N ASN A 979 4.38 21.12 -23.41
CA ASN A 979 3.78 20.60 -24.63
C ASN A 979 3.56 21.74 -25.62
N HIS A 980 4.05 21.56 -26.85
CA HIS A 980 3.76 22.46 -27.95
C HIS A 980 2.89 21.76 -29.01
N PRO A 981 2.02 22.50 -29.72
CA PRO A 981 1.31 21.96 -30.87
C PRO A 981 2.30 21.62 -32.00
N PHE A 982 2.01 20.55 -32.75
CA PHE A 982 2.84 20.10 -33.88
C PHE A 982 1.98 19.44 -34.96
N THR A 983 2.56 19.15 -36.13
CA THR A 983 1.89 18.44 -37.24
C THR A 983 2.40 17.00 -37.32
N LEU A 984 1.48 16.03 -37.31
CA LEU A 984 1.77 14.62 -37.61
C LEU A 984 1.51 14.35 -39.09
N GLU A 985 2.54 13.95 -39.83
CA GLU A 985 2.47 13.60 -41.25
C GLU A 985 2.57 12.09 -41.45
N LEU A 986 1.56 11.49 -42.08
CA LEU A 986 1.50 10.05 -42.32
C LEU A 986 2.09 9.74 -43.70
N ALA A 987 3.29 9.18 -43.73
CA ALA A 987 4.11 9.07 -44.95
C ALA A 987 3.45 8.22 -46.05
N ARG A 988 2.65 7.20 -45.70
CA ARG A 988 2.01 6.33 -46.70
C ARG A 988 0.74 6.95 -47.27
N SER A 989 0.01 7.71 -46.45
CA SER A 989 -1.27 8.32 -46.88
C SER A 989 -1.16 9.79 -47.30
N GLY A 990 -0.03 10.46 -47.02
CA GLY A 990 0.17 11.89 -47.27
C GLY A 990 -0.66 12.82 -46.38
N LYS A 991 -1.44 12.28 -45.42
CA LYS A 991 -2.30 13.08 -44.54
C LYS A 991 -1.47 13.83 -43.50
N ARG A 992 -1.86 15.07 -43.22
CA ARG A 992 -1.27 15.93 -42.19
C ARG A 992 -2.33 16.25 -41.13
N LEU A 993 -2.06 15.86 -39.89
CA LEU A 993 -2.97 16.01 -38.75
C LEU A 993 -2.37 16.99 -37.74
N ALA A 994 -3.16 17.97 -37.30
CA ALA A 994 -2.73 18.89 -36.26
C ALA A 994 -2.85 18.22 -34.88
N VAL A 995 -1.75 18.15 -34.13
CA VAL A 995 -1.72 17.60 -32.78
C VAL A 995 -1.60 18.74 -31.77
N PRO A 996 -2.68 19.12 -31.06
CA PRO A 996 -2.66 20.21 -30.09
C PRO A 996 -1.88 19.81 -28.83
N ALA A 997 -1.48 20.80 -28.03
CA ALA A 997 -0.62 20.61 -26.85
C ALA A 997 -1.24 19.71 -25.76
N ASP A 998 -2.56 19.62 -25.71
CA ASP A 998 -3.35 18.85 -24.76
C ASP A 998 -3.73 17.44 -25.23
N LYS A 999 -3.39 17.06 -26.47
CA LYS A 999 -3.66 15.71 -27.02
C LYS A 999 -2.39 14.97 -27.42
N SER A 1000 -2.48 13.64 -27.46
CA SER A 1000 -1.45 12.77 -28.05
C SER A 1000 -1.68 12.58 -29.56
N ALA A 1001 -0.65 12.14 -30.28
CA ALA A 1001 -0.80 11.78 -31.70
C ALA A 1001 -1.77 10.60 -31.89
N THR A 1002 -1.83 9.66 -30.94
CA THR A 1002 -2.78 8.54 -30.97
C THR A 1002 -4.23 8.97 -30.85
N ASP A 1003 -4.54 9.97 -30.02
CA ASP A 1003 -5.91 10.48 -29.86
C ASP A 1003 -6.38 11.14 -31.17
N VAL A 1004 -5.52 11.96 -31.77
CA VAL A 1004 -5.80 12.64 -33.04
C VAL A 1004 -5.95 11.66 -34.20
N LEU A 1005 -5.14 10.59 -34.24
CA LEU A 1005 -5.28 9.52 -35.23
C LEU A 1005 -6.62 8.78 -35.09
N ALA A 1006 -7.06 8.49 -33.86
CA ALA A 1006 -8.34 7.86 -33.59
C ALA A 1006 -9.52 8.76 -34.01
N GLU A 1007 -9.48 10.06 -33.67
CA GLU A 1007 -10.46 11.06 -34.09
C GLU A 1007 -10.54 11.21 -35.62
N ALA A 1008 -9.41 11.04 -36.31
CA ALA A 1008 -9.32 11.06 -37.76
C ALA A 1008 -9.74 9.74 -38.45
N GLY A 1009 -10.24 8.75 -37.70
CA GLY A 1009 -10.67 7.45 -38.22
C GLY A 1009 -9.51 6.53 -38.63
N LEU A 1010 -8.30 6.77 -38.15
CA LEU A 1010 -7.09 5.98 -38.39
C LEU A 1010 -6.54 5.41 -37.08
N PRO A 1011 -7.33 4.65 -36.31
CA PRO A 1011 -6.87 4.15 -35.01
C PRO A 1011 -5.70 3.19 -35.21
N ILE A 1012 -4.62 3.41 -34.47
CA ILE A 1012 -3.52 2.46 -34.34
C ILE A 1012 -3.65 1.72 -33.01
N SER A 1013 -3.04 0.54 -32.93
CA SER A 1013 -3.06 -0.26 -31.71
C SER A 1013 -2.41 0.50 -30.54
N THR A 1014 -3.18 0.76 -29.48
CA THR A 1014 -2.71 1.41 -28.24
C THR A 1014 -3.06 0.57 -27.03
N LYS A 1015 -2.10 0.36 -26.11
CA LYS A 1015 -2.36 -0.29 -24.80
C LYS A 1015 -2.27 0.69 -23.62
N CYS A 1016 -1.09 1.23 -23.32
CA CYS A 1016 -0.90 2.06 -22.13
C CYS A 1016 -1.34 3.52 -22.29
N SER A 1017 -1.27 4.08 -23.50
CA SER A 1017 -1.35 5.52 -23.81
C SER A 1017 -0.31 6.43 -23.11
N ASP A 1018 0.52 5.89 -22.20
CA ASP A 1018 1.51 6.65 -21.43
C ASP A 1018 2.99 6.44 -21.85
N GLY A 1019 3.27 5.82 -23.00
CA GLY A 1019 4.66 5.64 -23.46
C GLY A 1019 5.45 4.52 -22.76
N ILE A 1020 4.74 3.52 -22.22
CA ILE A 1020 5.33 2.45 -21.37
C ILE A 1020 5.20 1.06 -22.01
N CYS A 1021 4.30 0.84 -22.97
CA CYS A 1021 4.04 -0.48 -23.56
C CYS A 1021 4.73 -0.76 -24.90
N GLY A 1022 5.02 0.26 -25.70
CA GLY A 1022 5.62 0.12 -27.03
C GLY A 1022 4.67 -0.30 -28.16
N VAL A 1023 3.38 -0.55 -27.90
CA VAL A 1023 2.46 -1.10 -28.92
C VAL A 1023 2.14 -0.11 -30.05
N CYS A 1024 2.10 1.19 -29.76
CA CYS A 1024 1.91 2.23 -30.77
C CYS A 1024 3.24 2.67 -31.42
N ALA A 1025 4.25 1.79 -31.44
CA ALA A 1025 5.51 2.04 -32.12
C ALA A 1025 5.31 2.01 -33.64
N VAL A 1026 5.70 3.08 -34.31
CA VAL A 1026 5.70 3.20 -35.77
C VAL A 1026 7.09 3.58 -36.27
N GLY A 1027 7.39 3.24 -37.53
CA GLY A 1027 8.65 3.64 -38.15
C GLY A 1027 8.71 5.14 -38.46
N HIS A 1028 9.91 5.71 -38.49
CA HIS A 1028 10.19 7.03 -39.06
C HIS A 1028 11.61 7.07 -39.66
N ALA A 1029 11.90 8.09 -40.46
CA ALA A 1029 13.24 8.35 -41.00
C ALA A 1029 14.18 8.91 -39.93
N ALA A 1030 15.47 8.56 -40.00
CA ALA A 1030 16.48 8.88 -38.98
C ALA A 1030 16.83 10.37 -38.83
N ASP A 1031 16.42 11.22 -39.77
CA ASP A 1031 16.72 12.65 -39.81
C ASP A 1031 15.69 13.54 -39.10
N GLN A 1032 14.74 12.94 -38.37
CA GLN A 1032 13.66 13.69 -37.72
C GLN A 1032 13.99 14.18 -36.31
N GLU A 1033 13.58 15.41 -36.03
CA GLU A 1033 13.67 16.01 -34.70
C GLU A 1033 12.47 15.62 -33.81
N ILE A 1034 12.49 14.39 -33.30
CA ILE A 1034 11.46 13.84 -32.41
C ILE A 1034 11.91 13.99 -30.94
N GLU A 1035 10.99 14.44 -30.09
CA GLU A 1035 11.13 14.42 -28.65
C GLU A 1035 10.56 13.11 -28.10
N HIS A 1036 11.44 12.13 -27.90
CA HIS A 1036 11.09 10.84 -27.34
C HIS A 1036 10.82 10.96 -25.84
N ARG A 1037 9.56 10.77 -25.46
CA ARG A 1037 9.11 10.78 -24.06
C ARG A 1037 8.75 9.39 -23.52
N ASP A 1038 8.99 8.36 -24.32
CA ASP A 1038 8.72 6.98 -23.94
C ASP A 1038 9.85 6.40 -23.09
N TYR A 1039 9.52 5.36 -22.33
CA TYR A 1039 10.48 4.58 -21.54
C TYR A 1039 10.69 3.18 -22.14
N VAL A 1040 10.43 2.96 -23.43
CA VAL A 1040 10.35 1.60 -24.00
C VAL A 1040 11.39 1.33 -25.05
N LEU A 1041 11.65 2.31 -25.91
CA LEU A 1041 12.62 2.20 -26.98
C LEU A 1041 14.02 2.43 -26.43
N SER A 1042 14.95 1.57 -26.84
CA SER A 1042 16.38 1.80 -26.67
C SER A 1042 16.85 2.97 -27.54
N ALA A 1043 18.06 3.49 -27.25
CA ALA A 1043 18.64 4.58 -28.04
C ALA A 1043 18.70 4.25 -29.55
N ALA A 1044 19.07 3.02 -29.91
CA ALA A 1044 19.11 2.57 -31.31
C ALA A 1044 17.71 2.43 -31.94
N GLU A 1045 16.71 1.99 -31.16
CA GLU A 1045 15.33 1.91 -31.67
C GLU A 1045 14.73 3.30 -31.91
N ARG A 1046 15.10 4.32 -31.12
CA ARG A 1046 14.67 5.72 -31.30
C ARG A 1046 15.19 6.36 -32.58
N GLU A 1047 16.21 5.78 -33.22
CA GLU A 1047 16.70 6.26 -34.53
C GLU A 1047 15.73 5.93 -35.67
N THR A 1048 14.86 4.92 -35.49
CA THR A 1048 14.02 4.38 -36.57
C THR A 1048 12.56 4.19 -36.16
N ARG A 1049 12.22 4.32 -34.88
CA ARG A 1049 10.87 4.09 -34.33
C ARG A 1049 10.48 5.14 -33.31
N VAL A 1050 9.18 5.45 -33.26
CA VAL A 1050 8.61 6.41 -32.32
C VAL A 1050 7.34 5.86 -31.66
N ILE A 1051 7.14 6.16 -30.37
CA ILE A 1051 5.95 5.81 -29.59
C ILE A 1051 4.92 6.95 -29.64
N LEU A 1052 3.89 6.81 -30.48
CA LEU A 1052 2.97 7.91 -30.81
C LEU A 1052 2.08 8.41 -29.65
N CYS A 1053 1.90 7.63 -28.59
CA CYS A 1053 1.03 8.07 -27.49
C CYS A 1053 1.68 9.11 -26.56
N CYS A 1054 3.00 9.27 -26.60
CA CYS A 1054 3.71 10.20 -25.72
C CYS A 1054 4.75 11.07 -26.43
N ALA A 1055 5.32 10.60 -27.55
CA ALA A 1055 6.31 11.38 -28.29
C ALA A 1055 5.70 12.65 -28.88
N ARG A 1056 6.53 13.70 -28.98
CA ARG A 1056 6.14 14.99 -29.57
C ARG A 1056 7.22 15.43 -30.58
N ALA A 1057 6.94 16.48 -31.35
CA ALA A 1057 7.98 17.17 -32.08
C ALA A 1057 8.87 17.97 -31.13
N LYS A 1058 10.18 18.01 -31.38
CA LYS A 1058 11.16 18.71 -30.53
C LYS A 1058 11.00 20.24 -30.53
N ALA A 1059 10.52 20.80 -31.64
CA ALA A 1059 10.27 22.24 -31.77
C ALA A 1059 8.77 22.54 -31.84
N ALA A 1060 8.36 23.70 -31.30
CA ALA A 1060 7.00 24.20 -31.43
C ALA A 1060 6.62 24.39 -32.91
N GLY A 1061 5.46 23.86 -33.34
CA GLY A 1061 5.04 23.88 -34.74
C GLY A 1061 5.79 22.91 -35.65
N GLY A 1062 6.66 22.04 -35.12
CA GLY A 1062 7.41 21.06 -35.89
C GLY A 1062 6.53 20.04 -36.63
N VAL A 1063 7.12 19.32 -37.58
CA VAL A 1063 6.48 18.24 -38.33
C VAL A 1063 7.13 16.91 -37.94
N MET A 1064 6.33 15.97 -37.43
CA MET A 1064 6.75 14.60 -37.17
C MET A 1064 6.16 13.70 -38.26
N ARG A 1065 7.00 13.09 -39.10
CA ARG A 1065 6.57 12.24 -40.22
C ARG A 1065 6.76 10.75 -39.86
N VAL A 1066 5.72 9.93 -39.97
CA VAL A 1066 5.74 8.53 -39.54
C VAL A 1066 5.23 7.58 -40.61
N ASP A 1067 5.65 6.33 -40.58
CA ASP A 1067 5.38 5.30 -41.59
C ASP A 1067 3.96 4.71 -41.49
N LEU A 1068 2.95 5.57 -41.56
CA LEU A 1068 1.52 5.25 -41.49
C LEU A 1068 0.76 5.63 -42.76
#